data_AF-A0A3M0Z3Z8-F1
#
_entry.id   AF-A0A3M0Z3Z8-F1
#
_cell.length_a   1.000
_cell.length_b   1.000
_cell.length_c   1.000
_cell.angle_alpha   90.00
_cell.angle_beta   90.00
_cell.angle_gamma   90.00
#
_symmetry.space_group_name_H-M   'P 1'
#
loop_
_entity.id
_entity.type
_entity.pdbx_description
1 polymer ?
#
loop_
_entity_poly.entity_id
_entity_poly.type
_entity_poly.pdbx_seq_one_letter_code
_entity_poly.pdbx_strand_id
1 'polypeptide(L)'
;MTNNPDYWRQKILCFLHDPPPKALDLGRHEEMAWEMVKAMLQGEDEARLKDEAGSLKTADHLASAADRFVFPKGKCSVSWNDKFIFRHPMGKARYPLGEKLKLTGERAEEFVANALGGIDAEDLRLRFFALWRFLRINTVTQTGAGNMALLPADTRIPDHTIWTHMALTSALHGCRLAEDGRIDIKPAFLVFQLGPVQDFIASARSTRDMWSGSYLLSWLTAHAIKAITDVLGPDHILFPAICEQGIFDAIHRESVYEKIRFKGQDGKTDTLWQRLYRDEFYRSNNNRSNNKRFQYQHQLPLEHLLNPTLPNRFVALVPAEKGQCGYSGEELARQAEQAVLSELHQISEACWQHFQTLIQRCVSEENLLNPTQWEDMKKRWDAQVERFPQISWAVFPWEAGYEPAIGKFSKLPINQENPGAEPAKKYTPAEVIKRYHRLATELIPVEDRDERYYSGEGKDRLNLPYGLLWTANYHFADYLMSARRNTREFSQFNTDEHQEGTPKDSLTGKEEIIGSEDLWKALRNSDCKGVFKANELRTGYGAISLIKRLWCRSISGKTDETKSPSYLRCRLGFENNDDFERALGFDSVQEIAQRNKRQGRREPANPYVAVLAMDGDQMGKWVSGENLPNFKCQLAQEARNYLIPYLEKVGTELPRLLTPSYHMQFSEALANFGNFVAPLIIEYYDGQLIYSGGDDLLVMLPAENAVLCAAALRAAFRGEKD
;
A
#
# COMPACT_ATOMS: atom_id res chain seq x y z
N MET A 1 19.05 -1.09 -14.62
CA MET A 1 18.88 -1.54 -13.22
C MET A 1 20.02 -2.47 -12.89
N THR A 2 20.80 -2.18 -11.85
CA THR A 2 21.85 -3.07 -11.35
C THR A 2 21.20 -4.26 -10.65
N ASN A 3 20.96 -5.34 -11.40
CA ASN A 3 20.49 -6.59 -10.81
C ASN A 3 21.68 -7.28 -10.13
N ASN A 4 21.96 -6.92 -8.87
CA ASN A 4 22.98 -7.58 -8.05
C ASN A 4 22.40 -8.94 -7.56
N PRO A 5 22.80 -10.09 -8.11
CA PRO A 5 22.20 -11.37 -7.75
C PRO A 5 22.46 -11.74 -6.28
N ASP A 6 23.63 -11.35 -5.75
CA ASP A 6 24.00 -11.61 -4.36
C ASP A 6 23.07 -10.87 -3.38
N TYR A 7 22.66 -9.64 -3.72
CA TYR A 7 21.68 -8.88 -2.93
C TYR A 7 20.37 -9.65 -2.82
N TRP A 8 19.79 -10.08 -3.96
CA TRP A 8 18.52 -10.81 -3.96
C TRP A 8 18.62 -12.20 -3.31
N ARG A 9 19.75 -12.90 -3.45
CA ARG A 9 19.99 -14.16 -2.73
C ARG A 9 19.94 -13.95 -1.22
N GLN A 10 20.67 -12.96 -0.70
CA GLN A 10 20.70 -12.65 0.72
C GLN A 10 19.34 -12.18 1.23
N LYS A 11 18.57 -11.44 0.40
CA LYS A 11 17.19 -11.08 0.72
C LYS A 11 16.28 -12.30 0.87
N ILE A 12 16.40 -13.29 -0.02
CA ILE A 12 15.64 -14.55 0.08
C ILE A 12 16.03 -15.29 1.36
N LEU A 13 17.33 -15.38 1.68
CA LEU A 13 17.83 -15.97 2.93
C LEU A 13 17.24 -15.27 4.17
N CYS A 14 17.25 -13.93 4.21
CA CYS A 14 16.66 -13.16 5.30
C CYS A 14 15.15 -13.31 5.38
N PHE A 15 14.45 -13.38 4.25
CA PHE A 15 13.00 -13.56 4.24
C PHE A 15 12.60 -14.94 4.76
N LEU A 16 13.37 -15.98 4.46
CA LEU A 16 13.12 -17.37 4.84
C LEU A 16 13.89 -17.82 6.09
N HIS A 17 14.48 -16.89 6.86
CA HIS A 17 15.24 -17.22 8.06
C HIS A 17 14.41 -17.99 9.11
N ASP A 18 13.10 -17.71 9.13
CA ASP A 18 12.11 -18.40 9.95
C ASP A 18 11.02 -19.00 9.05
N PRO A 19 10.51 -20.20 9.39
CA PRO A 19 9.38 -20.79 8.68
C PRO A 19 8.04 -20.26 9.24
N PRO A 20 6.99 -20.12 8.41
CA PRO A 20 5.66 -19.75 8.89
C PRO A 20 5.12 -20.58 10.08
N PRO A 21 5.31 -21.92 10.15
CA PRO A 21 4.92 -22.72 11.31
C PRO A 21 5.79 -22.59 12.56
N LYS A 22 6.75 -21.66 12.64
CA LYS A 22 7.68 -21.51 13.79
C LYS A 22 6.98 -21.58 15.15
N ALA A 23 5.83 -20.92 15.29
CA ALA A 23 5.10 -20.89 16.56
C ALA A 23 4.57 -22.27 16.98
N LEU A 24 4.32 -23.18 16.02
CA LEU A 24 3.81 -24.54 16.26
C LEU A 24 4.91 -25.51 16.70
N ASP A 25 6.11 -25.38 16.14
CA ASP A 25 7.26 -26.23 16.44
C ASP A 25 8.56 -25.41 16.51
N LEU A 26 8.86 -24.94 17.72
CA LEU A 26 10.09 -24.19 18.01
C LEU A 26 11.35 -25.08 18.01
N GLY A 27 11.22 -26.41 18.04
CA GLY A 27 12.38 -27.31 18.06
C GLY A 27 13.00 -27.49 16.69
N ARG A 28 12.15 -27.65 15.66
CA ARG A 28 12.57 -27.98 14.28
C ARG A 28 12.55 -26.79 13.31
N HIS A 29 12.29 -25.57 13.79
CA HIS A 29 12.11 -24.42 12.91
C HIS A 29 13.32 -24.06 12.03
N GLU A 30 14.54 -24.23 12.53
CA GLU A 30 15.75 -23.98 11.73
C GLU A 30 15.91 -25.00 10.58
N GLU A 31 15.57 -26.26 10.82
CA GLU A 31 15.56 -27.32 9.80
C GLU A 31 14.50 -27.02 8.72
N MET A 32 13.28 -26.65 9.15
CA MET A 32 12.19 -26.30 8.25
C MET A 32 12.52 -25.08 7.38
N ALA A 33 13.08 -24.01 7.97
CA ALA A 33 13.55 -22.85 7.23
C ALA A 33 14.59 -23.22 6.17
N TRP A 34 15.51 -24.12 6.52
CA TRP A 34 16.55 -24.57 5.60
C TRP A 34 15.99 -25.34 4.40
N GLU A 35 14.98 -26.19 4.59
CA GLU A 35 14.30 -26.87 3.46
C GLU A 35 13.62 -25.86 2.52
N MET A 36 13.00 -24.80 3.06
CA MET A 36 12.42 -23.72 2.26
C MET A 36 13.50 -22.97 1.45
N VAL A 37 14.66 -22.71 2.06
CA VAL A 37 15.81 -22.09 1.40
C VAL A 37 16.31 -22.97 0.25
N LYS A 38 16.50 -24.27 0.46
CA LYS A 38 16.91 -25.20 -0.60
C LYS A 38 15.92 -25.23 -1.75
N ALA A 39 14.62 -25.25 -1.44
CA ALA A 39 13.58 -25.26 -2.45
C ALA A 39 13.63 -24.01 -3.35
N MET A 40 13.95 -22.84 -2.77
CA MET A 40 13.97 -21.57 -3.49
C MET A 40 15.32 -21.19 -4.09
N LEU A 41 16.45 -21.71 -3.60
CA LEU A 41 17.80 -21.40 -4.09
C LEU A 41 18.49 -22.63 -4.70
N GLN A 42 17.72 -23.46 -5.42
CA GLN A 42 18.26 -24.63 -6.12
C GLN A 42 19.39 -24.23 -7.06
N GLY A 43 20.53 -24.92 -6.95
CA GLY A 43 21.72 -24.71 -7.77
C GLY A 43 22.79 -23.79 -7.15
N GLU A 44 22.51 -23.13 -6.02
CA GLU A 44 23.52 -22.40 -5.24
C GLU A 44 24.32 -23.36 -4.33
N ASP A 45 25.56 -23.00 -4.03
CA ASP A 45 26.44 -23.79 -3.14
C ASP A 45 25.94 -23.72 -1.68
N GLU A 46 25.62 -24.89 -1.09
CA GLU A 46 25.08 -24.94 0.27
C GLU A 46 26.03 -24.39 1.33
N ALA A 47 27.35 -24.57 1.17
CA ALA A 47 28.32 -24.08 2.15
C ALA A 47 28.36 -22.54 2.15
N ARG A 48 28.33 -21.93 0.97
CA ARG A 48 28.18 -20.48 0.79
C ARG A 48 26.89 -19.96 1.43
N LEU A 49 25.75 -20.61 1.16
CA LEU A 49 24.46 -20.20 1.71
C LEU A 49 24.45 -20.22 3.24
N LYS A 50 25.08 -21.23 3.87
CA LYS A 50 25.19 -21.33 5.34
C LYS A 50 26.08 -20.23 5.93
N ASP A 51 27.21 -19.94 5.29
CA ASP A 51 28.09 -18.84 5.70
C ASP A 51 27.39 -17.48 5.60
N GLU A 52 26.72 -17.23 4.47
CA GLU A 52 25.91 -16.02 4.27
C GLU A 52 24.81 -15.93 5.34
N ALA A 53 24.02 -16.98 5.56
CA ALA A 53 22.96 -17.01 6.58
C ALA A 53 23.48 -16.69 8.00
N GLY A 54 24.67 -17.17 8.36
CA GLY A 54 25.32 -16.84 9.63
C GLY A 54 25.59 -15.34 9.77
N SER A 55 26.03 -14.69 8.69
CA SER A 55 26.29 -13.24 8.64
C SER A 55 25.03 -12.37 8.71
N LEU A 56 23.86 -12.95 8.44
CA LEU A 56 22.59 -12.23 8.31
C LEU A 56 21.77 -12.16 9.61
N LYS A 57 22.22 -12.83 10.69
CA LYS A 57 21.55 -12.84 12.01
C LYS A 57 21.34 -11.46 12.61
N THR A 58 22.19 -10.48 12.27
CA THR A 58 22.05 -9.10 12.74
C THR A 58 20.72 -8.47 12.31
N ALA A 59 20.23 -8.79 11.11
CA ALA A 59 18.95 -8.26 10.61
C ALA A 59 17.75 -8.82 11.39
N ASP A 60 17.74 -10.13 11.66
CA ASP A 60 16.70 -10.75 12.52
C ASP A 60 16.76 -10.15 13.93
N HIS A 61 17.95 -10.08 14.54
CA HIS A 61 18.08 -9.49 15.87
C HIS A 61 17.55 -8.05 15.93
N LEU A 62 17.81 -7.24 14.90
CA LEU A 62 17.31 -5.87 14.80
C LEU A 62 15.79 -5.83 14.59
N ALA A 63 15.24 -6.63 13.68
CA ALA A 63 13.81 -6.76 13.44
C ALA A 63 13.07 -7.19 14.71
N SER A 64 13.57 -8.24 15.36
CA SER A 64 13.12 -8.73 16.65
C SER A 64 13.16 -7.63 17.73
N ALA A 65 14.23 -6.85 17.81
CA ALA A 65 14.33 -5.76 18.80
C ALA A 65 13.36 -4.60 18.52
N ALA A 66 12.93 -4.41 17.26
CA ALA A 66 11.96 -3.40 16.85
C ALA A 66 10.51 -3.87 17.05
N ASP A 67 10.22 -5.14 16.78
CA ASP A 67 8.88 -5.71 16.88
C ASP A 67 8.46 -6.03 18.31
N ARG A 68 9.40 -6.33 19.22
CA ARG A 68 9.07 -6.74 20.59
C ARG A 68 9.98 -6.14 21.64
N PHE A 69 9.49 -6.16 22.87
CA PHE A 69 10.32 -5.90 24.04
C PHE A 69 11.40 -6.98 24.16
N VAL A 70 12.57 -6.59 24.68
CA VAL A 70 13.70 -7.49 24.96
C VAL A 70 13.37 -8.41 26.14
N PHE A 71 12.65 -9.49 25.86
CA PHE A 71 12.19 -10.42 26.89
C PHE A 71 13.34 -11.12 27.62
N PRO A 72 13.20 -11.36 28.94
CA PRO A 72 14.21 -12.06 29.70
C PRO A 72 14.40 -13.51 29.25
N LYS A 73 15.66 -13.94 29.19
CA LYS A 73 16.09 -15.23 28.63
C LYS A 73 15.54 -16.38 29.47
N GLY A 74 14.77 -17.27 28.85
CA GLY A 74 14.26 -18.50 29.48
C GLY A 74 13.16 -18.31 30.54
N LYS A 75 12.67 -17.09 30.79
CA LYS A 75 11.65 -16.83 31.84
C LYS A 75 10.23 -16.67 31.30
N CYS A 76 10.11 -16.16 30.07
CA CYS A 76 8.81 -15.81 29.47
C CYS A 76 8.37 -16.81 28.40
N SER A 77 8.90 -18.03 28.37
CA SER A 77 8.62 -19.00 27.30
C SER A 77 7.15 -19.39 27.27
N VAL A 78 6.53 -19.33 26.09
CA VAL A 78 5.13 -19.70 25.84
C VAL A 78 5.10 -20.80 24.80
N SER A 79 4.61 -21.96 25.21
CA SER A 79 4.39 -23.10 24.32
C SER A 79 3.04 -22.99 23.61
N TRP A 80 3.01 -23.39 22.34
CA TRP A 80 1.77 -23.50 21.58
C TRP A 80 0.81 -24.51 22.21
N ASN A 81 -0.48 -24.20 22.18
CA ASN A 81 -1.55 -25.09 22.65
C ASN A 81 -2.91 -24.69 22.05
N ASP A 82 -3.92 -25.53 22.24
CA ASP A 82 -5.29 -25.30 21.73
C ASP A 82 -5.97 -24.05 22.32
N LYS A 83 -5.45 -23.49 23.41
CA LYS A 83 -5.95 -22.26 24.04
C LYS A 83 -5.16 -21.03 23.62
N PHE A 84 -4.27 -21.14 22.63
CA PHE A 84 -3.46 -20.03 22.16
C PHE A 84 -4.33 -18.90 21.61
N ILE A 85 -4.05 -17.66 22.04
CA ILE A 85 -4.83 -16.47 21.67
C ILE A 85 -3.93 -15.52 20.88
N PHE A 86 -4.32 -15.23 19.64
CA PHE A 86 -3.79 -14.10 18.90
C PHE A 86 -4.50 -12.82 19.37
N ARG A 87 -3.75 -11.75 19.58
CA ARG A 87 -4.25 -10.49 20.12
C ARG A 87 -4.23 -9.44 19.02
N HIS A 88 -5.33 -8.71 18.88
CA HIS A 88 -5.40 -7.70 17.83
C HIS A 88 -4.46 -6.52 18.15
N PRO A 89 -3.53 -6.14 17.27
CA PRO A 89 -2.50 -5.13 17.57
C PRO A 89 -3.08 -3.74 17.90
N MET A 90 -4.21 -3.37 17.29
CA MET A 90 -4.86 -2.07 17.51
C MET A 90 -5.90 -2.09 18.65
N GLY A 91 -6.22 -3.25 19.22
CA GLY A 91 -7.45 -3.41 20.00
C GLY A 91 -7.34 -4.34 21.19
N LYS A 92 -8.46 -4.48 21.90
CA LYS A 92 -8.61 -5.47 22.98
C LYS A 92 -9.14 -6.81 22.48
N ALA A 93 -9.45 -6.91 21.18
CA ALA A 93 -9.98 -8.11 20.56
C ALA A 93 -8.99 -9.28 20.68
N ARG A 94 -9.55 -10.47 20.91
CA ARG A 94 -8.82 -11.72 21.13
C ARG A 94 -9.36 -12.76 20.16
N TYR A 95 -8.48 -13.40 19.43
CA TYR A 95 -8.81 -14.45 18.49
C TYR A 95 -8.28 -15.79 19.02
N PRO A 96 -9.14 -16.76 19.39
CA PRO A 96 -8.72 -18.06 19.91
C PRO A 96 -8.14 -18.90 18.77
N LEU A 97 -6.89 -18.63 18.42
CA LEU A 97 -6.21 -19.17 17.25
C LEU A 97 -5.93 -20.67 17.40
N GLY A 98 -5.50 -21.12 18.59
CA GLY A 98 -5.21 -22.54 18.84
C GLY A 98 -6.43 -23.43 18.56
N GLU A 99 -7.59 -23.04 19.10
CA GLU A 99 -8.85 -23.77 18.97
C GLU A 99 -9.34 -23.84 17.51
N LYS A 100 -9.03 -22.81 16.72
CA LYS A 100 -9.49 -22.71 15.33
C LYS A 100 -8.55 -23.33 14.31
N LEU A 101 -7.24 -23.32 14.58
CA LEU A 101 -6.24 -23.84 13.65
C LEU A 101 -6.13 -25.36 13.76
N LYS A 102 -6.19 -25.95 14.98
CA LYS A 102 -6.11 -27.41 15.24
C LYS A 102 -5.17 -28.16 14.28
N LEU A 103 -3.95 -27.65 14.14
CA LEU A 103 -2.99 -28.13 13.15
C LEU A 103 -1.67 -28.53 13.84
N THR A 104 -1.04 -29.59 13.34
CA THR A 104 0.31 -30.00 13.76
C THR A 104 1.38 -29.24 12.97
N GLY A 105 2.59 -29.14 13.52
CA GLY A 105 3.73 -28.52 12.82
C GLY A 105 4.02 -29.18 11.46
N GLU A 106 4.02 -30.51 11.40
CA GLU A 106 4.26 -31.28 10.17
C GLU A 106 3.23 -30.98 9.07
N ARG A 107 1.94 -30.87 9.44
CA ARG A 107 0.90 -30.56 8.45
C ARG A 107 1.00 -29.12 7.96
N ALA A 108 1.43 -28.19 8.82
CA ALA A 108 1.70 -26.82 8.40
C ALA A 108 2.91 -26.75 7.46
N GLU A 109 3.95 -27.53 7.73
CA GLU A 109 5.13 -27.65 6.88
C GLU A 109 4.75 -28.13 5.47
N GLU A 110 3.90 -29.15 5.37
CA GLU A 110 3.37 -29.64 4.07
C GLU A 110 2.64 -28.54 3.30
N PHE A 111 1.80 -27.73 3.96
CA PHE A 111 1.12 -26.61 3.32
C PHE A 111 2.10 -25.56 2.78
N VAL A 112 3.15 -25.23 3.53
CA VAL A 112 4.17 -24.27 3.10
C VAL A 112 5.01 -24.85 1.95
N ALA A 113 5.39 -26.12 2.01
CA ALA A 113 6.12 -26.80 0.93
C ALA A 113 5.31 -26.81 -0.38
N ASN A 114 4.01 -27.13 -0.30
CA ASN A 114 3.10 -27.05 -1.44
C ASN A 114 2.97 -25.63 -2.00
N ALA A 115 2.99 -24.61 -1.13
CA ALA A 115 2.88 -23.21 -1.53
C ALA A 115 4.12 -22.69 -2.29
N LEU A 116 5.31 -23.23 -2.00
CA LEU A 116 6.56 -22.94 -2.70
C LEU A 116 6.68 -23.66 -4.04
N GLY A 117 5.96 -24.77 -4.22
CA GLY A 117 5.99 -25.60 -5.42
C GLY A 117 5.56 -24.84 -6.68
N GLY A 118 6.31 -25.05 -7.78
CA GLY A 118 5.92 -24.62 -9.12
C GLY A 118 6.27 -23.19 -9.50
N ILE A 119 7.01 -22.44 -8.67
CA ILE A 119 7.53 -21.11 -9.02
C ILE A 119 8.74 -21.27 -9.96
N ASP A 120 8.55 -21.01 -11.25
CA ASP A 120 9.62 -20.95 -12.25
C ASP A 120 9.90 -19.48 -12.58
N ALA A 121 11.08 -19.00 -12.15
CA ALA A 121 11.50 -17.62 -12.31
C ALA A 121 12.95 -17.55 -12.81
N GLU A 122 13.15 -16.73 -13.85
CA GLU A 122 14.41 -16.60 -14.59
C GLU A 122 15.56 -16.02 -13.73
N ASP A 123 15.24 -15.13 -12.79
CA ASP A 123 16.21 -14.51 -11.90
C ASP A 123 15.76 -14.47 -10.43
N LEU A 124 16.70 -14.20 -9.52
CA LEU A 124 16.48 -14.16 -8.07
C LEU A 124 15.58 -12.98 -7.64
N ARG A 125 15.55 -11.88 -8.38
CA ARG A 125 14.66 -10.74 -8.10
C ARG A 125 13.20 -11.15 -8.32
N LEU A 126 12.89 -11.71 -9.49
CA LEU A 126 11.58 -12.22 -9.83
C LEU A 126 11.14 -13.31 -8.84
N ARG A 127 12.08 -14.16 -8.43
CA ARG A 127 11.83 -15.20 -7.42
C ARG A 127 11.48 -14.60 -6.06
N PHE A 128 12.16 -13.53 -5.62
CA PHE A 128 11.82 -12.81 -4.39
C PHE A 128 10.43 -12.16 -4.47
N PHE A 129 10.09 -11.51 -5.60
CA PHE A 129 8.76 -10.94 -5.81
C PHE A 129 7.66 -12.01 -5.75
N ALA A 130 7.88 -13.16 -6.39
CA ALA A 130 6.95 -14.29 -6.33
C ALA A 130 6.79 -14.80 -4.89
N LEU A 131 7.90 -14.98 -4.17
CA LEU A 131 7.90 -15.45 -2.80
C LEU A 131 7.13 -14.51 -1.87
N TRP A 132 7.44 -13.22 -1.92
CA TRP A 132 6.76 -12.18 -1.13
C TRP A 132 5.26 -12.12 -1.44
N ARG A 133 4.87 -12.19 -2.72
CA ARG A 133 3.47 -12.06 -3.15
C ARG A 133 2.63 -13.31 -2.82
N PHE A 134 3.19 -14.52 -2.96
CA PHE A 134 2.38 -15.76 -2.96
C PHE A 134 2.57 -16.67 -1.78
N LEU A 135 3.71 -16.63 -1.08
CA LEU A 135 3.99 -17.63 -0.04
C LEU A 135 2.84 -17.69 0.98
N ARG A 136 2.44 -16.53 1.50
CA ARG A 136 1.31 -16.42 2.43
C ARG A 136 0.00 -16.89 1.78
N ILE A 137 -0.35 -16.32 0.63
CA ILE A 137 -1.65 -16.55 -0.03
C ILE A 137 -1.83 -18.01 -0.39
N ASN A 138 -0.85 -18.62 -1.05
CA ASN A 138 -0.88 -20.04 -1.42
C ASN A 138 -0.91 -20.94 -0.19
N THR A 139 -0.27 -20.55 0.92
CA THR A 139 -0.35 -21.31 2.17
C THR A 139 -1.78 -21.25 2.75
N VAL A 140 -2.33 -20.05 2.95
CA VAL A 140 -3.57 -19.87 3.72
C VAL A 140 -4.84 -20.23 2.95
N THR A 141 -4.78 -20.24 1.61
CA THR A 141 -5.92 -20.63 0.77
C THR A 141 -6.13 -22.15 0.68
N GLN A 142 -5.14 -22.94 1.11
CA GLN A 142 -5.28 -24.40 1.21
C GLN A 142 -6.33 -24.77 2.28
N THR A 143 -7.11 -25.83 2.01
CA THR A 143 -8.18 -26.29 2.89
C THR A 143 -7.64 -26.61 4.29
N GLY A 144 -8.11 -25.88 5.31
CA GLY A 144 -7.70 -26.03 6.71
C GLY A 144 -6.53 -25.15 7.14
N ALA A 145 -5.88 -24.44 6.22
CA ALA A 145 -4.71 -23.60 6.50
C ALA A 145 -5.04 -22.11 6.73
N GLY A 146 -6.29 -21.68 6.55
CA GLY A 146 -6.67 -20.25 6.60
C GLY A 146 -6.23 -19.50 7.85
N ASN A 147 -6.28 -20.14 9.01
CA ASN A 147 -5.86 -19.53 10.28
C ASN A 147 -4.32 -19.36 10.39
N MET A 148 -3.51 -19.96 9.49
CA MET A 148 -2.07 -19.74 9.43
C MET A 148 -1.68 -18.30 9.09
N ALA A 149 -2.61 -17.52 8.51
CA ALA A 149 -2.43 -16.08 8.28
C ALA A 149 -2.10 -15.32 9.57
N LEU A 150 -2.57 -15.82 10.72
CA LEU A 150 -2.44 -15.18 12.04
C LEU A 150 -1.38 -15.84 12.93
N LEU A 151 -0.55 -16.76 12.39
CA LEU A 151 0.54 -17.34 13.18
C LEU A 151 1.49 -16.22 13.64
N PRO A 152 1.74 -16.11 14.96
CA PRO A 152 2.53 -15.01 15.48
C PRO A 152 4.02 -15.22 15.23
N ALA A 153 4.77 -14.14 15.08
CA ALA A 153 6.23 -14.24 15.04
C ALA A 153 6.81 -14.56 16.43
N ASP A 154 6.15 -14.08 17.49
CA ASP A 154 6.54 -14.31 18.87
C ASP A 154 5.36 -14.77 19.74
N THR A 155 5.47 -15.93 20.35
CA THR A 155 4.41 -16.50 21.19
C THR A 155 4.20 -15.74 22.50
N ARG A 156 5.18 -14.94 22.94
CA ARG A 156 5.16 -14.17 24.20
C ARG A 156 4.40 -12.85 24.06
N ILE A 157 4.36 -12.31 22.85
CA ILE A 157 3.59 -11.13 22.48
C ILE A 157 2.90 -11.38 21.13
N PRO A 158 1.80 -12.14 21.13
CA PRO A 158 1.16 -12.61 19.91
C PRO A 158 0.25 -11.53 19.29
N ASP A 159 0.82 -10.35 19.01
CA ASP A 159 0.15 -9.20 18.39
C ASP A 159 0.54 -8.99 16.91
N HIS A 160 1.62 -9.62 16.46
CA HIS A 160 2.11 -9.53 15.09
C HIS A 160 2.40 -10.89 14.46
N THR A 161 2.26 -10.95 13.13
CA THR A 161 2.37 -12.20 12.38
C THR A 161 3.80 -12.49 11.97
N ILE A 162 4.11 -13.77 11.77
CA ILE A 162 5.41 -14.20 11.23
C ILE A 162 5.67 -13.62 9.84
N TRP A 163 4.62 -13.42 9.05
CA TRP A 163 4.69 -12.87 7.70
C TRP A 163 5.26 -11.44 7.67
N THR A 164 4.81 -10.56 8.57
CA THR A 164 5.34 -9.20 8.65
C THR A 164 6.76 -9.18 9.19
N HIS A 165 7.07 -10.07 10.13
CA HIS A 165 8.42 -10.21 10.68
C HIS A 165 9.44 -10.65 9.61
N MET A 166 9.11 -11.66 8.80
CA MET A 166 9.92 -12.12 7.67
C MET A 166 10.21 -11.00 6.66
N ALA A 167 9.18 -10.21 6.32
CA ALA A 167 9.31 -9.07 5.42
C ALA A 167 10.20 -7.98 6.03
N LEU A 168 10.02 -7.64 7.31
CA LEU A 168 10.82 -6.66 8.02
C LEU A 168 12.30 -7.05 8.09
N THR A 169 12.60 -8.31 8.42
CA THR A 169 13.97 -8.84 8.48
C THR A 169 14.67 -8.70 7.13
N SER A 170 13.97 -9.01 6.04
CA SER A 170 14.49 -8.84 4.67
C SER A 170 14.68 -7.37 4.28
N ALA A 171 13.76 -6.48 4.69
CA ALA A 171 13.85 -5.05 4.43
C ALA A 171 14.99 -4.36 5.19
N LEU A 172 15.19 -4.71 6.47
CA LEU A 172 16.32 -4.21 7.26
C LEU A 172 17.66 -4.68 6.70
N HIS A 173 17.74 -5.95 6.25
CA HIS A 173 18.93 -6.43 5.54
C HIS A 173 19.22 -5.61 4.28
N GLY A 174 18.18 -5.20 3.55
CA GLY A 174 18.32 -4.32 2.38
C GLY A 174 18.98 -2.97 2.67
N CYS A 175 19.07 -2.57 3.96
CA CYS A 175 19.72 -1.35 4.44
C CYS A 175 21.17 -1.55 4.92
N ARG A 176 21.80 -2.68 4.59
CA ARG A 176 23.18 -3.01 4.96
C ARG A 176 24.22 -2.25 4.12
N LEU A 177 25.26 -1.74 4.77
CA LEU A 177 26.42 -1.13 4.11
C LEU A 177 27.34 -2.17 3.46
N ALA A 178 28.07 -1.74 2.42
CA ALA A 178 28.94 -2.62 1.62
C ALA A 178 30.41 -2.69 2.11
N GLU A 179 30.82 -1.96 3.15
CA GLU A 179 32.24 -1.79 3.49
C GLU A 179 32.78 -2.67 4.64
N ASP A 180 33.97 -3.23 4.41
CA ASP A 180 35.01 -3.75 5.32
C ASP A 180 34.57 -4.42 6.64
N GLY A 181 34.11 -5.67 6.53
CA GLY A 181 34.19 -6.67 7.61
C GLY A 181 33.29 -6.44 8.85
N ARG A 182 32.65 -5.27 8.98
CA ARG A 182 31.61 -4.98 9.97
C ARG A 182 30.26 -4.86 9.28
N ILE A 183 29.30 -5.66 9.76
CA ILE A 183 27.93 -5.68 9.24
C ILE A 183 27.14 -4.59 9.97
N ASP A 184 27.18 -3.36 9.44
CA ASP A 184 26.36 -2.26 9.94
C ASP A 184 25.12 -2.08 9.06
N ILE A 185 23.95 -2.11 9.70
CA ILE A 185 22.65 -1.81 9.08
C ILE A 185 22.35 -0.34 9.38
N LYS A 186 22.27 0.50 8.35
CA LYS A 186 21.97 1.94 8.46
C LYS A 186 20.67 2.27 7.73
N PRO A 187 19.52 2.06 8.39
CA PRO A 187 18.22 2.36 7.81
C PRO A 187 17.87 3.84 7.93
N ALA A 188 16.97 4.27 7.05
CA ALA A 188 16.33 5.57 7.05
C ALA A 188 14.84 5.38 6.72
N PHE A 189 14.01 6.32 7.17
CA PHE A 189 12.64 6.42 6.68
C PHE A 189 12.59 7.36 5.49
N LEU A 190 11.96 6.92 4.41
CA LEU A 190 11.50 7.78 3.32
C LEU A 190 9.99 7.99 3.49
N VAL A 191 9.56 9.23 3.65
CA VAL A 191 8.16 9.63 3.56
C VAL A 191 7.97 10.40 2.27
N PHE A 192 7.01 9.99 1.45
CA PHE A 192 6.72 10.60 0.16
C PHE A 192 5.23 10.90 0.06
N GLN A 193 4.86 12.04 -0.51
CA GLN A 193 3.47 12.46 -0.66
C GLN A 193 3.23 13.26 -1.94
N LEU A 194 2.09 12.99 -2.58
CA LEU A 194 1.53 13.76 -3.68
C LEU A 194 0.41 14.69 -3.20
N GLY A 195 0.30 15.87 -3.80
CA GLY A 195 -0.82 16.78 -3.61
C GLY A 195 -1.05 17.70 -4.82
N PRO A 196 -2.14 18.48 -4.83
CA PRO A 196 -3.30 18.42 -3.94
C PRO A 196 -4.21 17.21 -4.22
N VAL A 197 -4.94 16.71 -3.21
CA VAL A 197 -5.81 15.52 -3.33
C VAL A 197 -7.29 15.89 -3.42
N GLN A 198 -7.85 16.47 -2.35
CA GLN A 198 -9.29 16.71 -2.22
C GLN A 198 -9.82 17.65 -3.33
N ASP A 199 -9.18 18.81 -3.50
CA ASP A 199 -9.48 19.76 -4.59
C ASP A 199 -9.41 19.11 -5.98
N PHE A 200 -8.44 18.19 -6.17
CA PHE A 200 -8.23 17.53 -7.46
C PHE A 200 -9.27 16.44 -7.73
N ILE A 201 -9.71 15.69 -6.73
CA ILE A 201 -10.77 14.69 -6.89
C ILE A 201 -12.11 15.40 -7.12
N ALA A 202 -12.42 16.41 -6.31
CA ALA A 202 -13.68 17.16 -6.33
C ALA A 202 -13.93 17.94 -7.63
N SER A 203 -12.89 18.30 -8.39
CA SER A 203 -13.01 18.98 -9.69
C SER A 203 -13.52 18.03 -10.80
N ALA A 204 -14.79 17.63 -10.72
CA ALA A 204 -15.41 16.64 -11.61
C ALA A 204 -16.86 17.01 -11.95
N ARG A 205 -17.33 16.63 -13.15
CA ARG A 205 -18.74 16.77 -13.57
C ARG A 205 -19.47 15.44 -13.67
N SER A 206 -18.73 14.34 -13.74
CA SER A 206 -19.27 12.98 -13.80
C SER A 206 -18.61 12.09 -12.75
N THR A 207 -19.31 11.02 -12.38
CA THR A 207 -18.79 9.95 -11.49
C THR A 207 -17.48 9.38 -12.02
N ARG A 208 -17.42 9.12 -13.33
CA ARG A 208 -16.22 8.68 -14.03
C ARG A 208 -15.06 9.68 -13.90
N ASP A 209 -15.31 10.98 -14.04
CA ASP A 209 -14.25 11.98 -13.84
C ASP A 209 -13.74 11.94 -12.39
N MET A 210 -14.66 11.84 -11.41
CA MET A 210 -14.29 11.80 -9.99
C MET A 210 -13.44 10.58 -9.64
N TRP A 211 -13.86 9.39 -10.09
CA TRP A 211 -13.06 8.16 -9.98
C TRP A 211 -11.73 8.30 -10.71
N SER A 212 -11.75 8.83 -11.92
CA SER A 212 -10.56 8.99 -12.75
C SER A 212 -9.50 9.86 -12.07
N GLY A 213 -9.90 10.93 -11.38
CA GLY A 213 -8.96 11.75 -10.60
C GLY A 213 -8.37 10.98 -9.41
N SER A 214 -9.21 10.23 -8.69
CA SER A 214 -8.75 9.38 -7.60
C SER A 214 -7.77 8.29 -8.09
N TYR A 215 -8.13 7.59 -9.16
CA TYR A 215 -7.34 6.54 -9.76
C TYR A 215 -6.03 7.07 -10.36
N LEU A 216 -6.02 8.28 -10.94
CA LEU A 216 -4.78 8.91 -11.43
C LEU A 216 -3.78 9.17 -10.29
N LEU A 217 -4.24 9.65 -9.13
CA LEU A 217 -3.37 9.84 -7.96
C LEU A 217 -2.82 8.50 -7.44
N SER A 218 -3.67 7.48 -7.36
CA SER A 218 -3.24 6.13 -6.97
C SER A 218 -2.22 5.56 -7.97
N TRP A 219 -2.45 5.74 -9.27
CA TRP A 219 -1.56 5.30 -10.35
C TRP A 219 -0.18 5.97 -10.28
N LEU A 220 -0.15 7.30 -10.15
CA LEU A 220 1.10 8.05 -10.00
C LEU A 220 1.86 7.64 -8.72
N THR A 221 1.14 7.47 -7.60
CA THR A 221 1.77 6.98 -6.36
C THR A 221 2.34 5.57 -6.53
N ALA A 222 1.64 4.71 -7.28
CA ALA A 222 2.13 3.36 -7.57
C ALA A 222 3.44 3.39 -8.38
N HIS A 223 3.58 4.32 -9.33
CA HIS A 223 4.83 4.52 -10.08
C HIS A 223 5.98 5.01 -9.19
N ALA A 224 5.69 5.89 -8.22
CA ALA A 224 6.67 6.30 -7.21
C ALA A 224 7.14 5.10 -6.36
N ILE A 225 6.19 4.28 -5.89
CA ILE A 225 6.46 3.05 -5.14
C ILE A 225 7.28 2.08 -5.98
N LYS A 226 6.93 1.89 -7.25
CA LYS A 226 7.63 1.01 -8.19
C LYS A 226 9.11 1.33 -8.32
N ALA A 227 9.47 2.62 -8.35
CA ALA A 227 10.87 3.04 -8.41
C ALA A 227 11.68 2.53 -7.20
N ILE A 228 11.06 2.43 -6.02
CA ILE A 228 11.68 1.89 -4.81
C ILE A 228 11.71 0.36 -4.86
N THR A 229 10.56 -0.27 -5.18
CA THR A 229 10.42 -1.72 -5.12
C THR A 229 11.23 -2.44 -6.19
N ASP A 230 11.46 -1.81 -7.34
CA ASP A 230 12.30 -2.38 -8.41
C ASP A 230 13.76 -2.55 -7.97
N VAL A 231 14.24 -1.68 -7.08
CA VAL A 231 15.61 -1.66 -6.57
C VAL A 231 15.74 -2.48 -5.28
N LEU A 232 14.88 -2.22 -4.30
CA LEU A 232 15.00 -2.77 -2.95
C LEU A 232 14.12 -4.00 -2.72
N GLY A 233 13.02 -4.13 -3.46
CA GLY A 233 11.98 -5.14 -3.23
C GLY A 233 10.73 -4.57 -2.53
N PRO A 234 9.59 -5.26 -2.66
CA PRO A 234 8.29 -4.78 -2.18
C PRO A 234 8.11 -4.75 -0.65
N ASP A 235 8.88 -5.56 0.08
CA ASP A 235 8.94 -5.61 1.56
C ASP A 235 9.45 -4.31 2.21
N HIS A 236 10.07 -3.41 1.45
CA HIS A 236 10.56 -2.12 1.96
C HIS A 236 9.45 -1.07 2.13
N ILE A 237 8.25 -1.30 1.59
CA ILE A 237 7.11 -0.40 1.75
C ILE A 237 6.37 -0.76 3.04
N LEU A 238 6.37 0.14 4.01
CA LEU A 238 5.73 -0.06 5.32
C LEU A 238 4.26 0.38 5.31
N PHE A 239 3.96 1.43 4.53
CA PHE A 239 2.61 1.96 4.33
C PHE A 239 2.57 2.62 2.93
N PRO A 240 1.51 2.42 2.12
CA PRO A 240 0.42 1.48 2.31
C PRO A 240 0.89 0.02 2.12
N ALA A 241 0.09 -0.95 2.54
CA ALA A 241 0.30 -2.34 2.21
C ALA A 241 0.06 -2.55 0.71
N ILE A 242 1.11 -2.95 0.01
CA ILE A 242 1.11 -3.11 -1.46
C ILE A 242 0.87 -4.55 -1.92
N CYS A 243 0.91 -5.52 -1.01
CA CYS A 243 0.53 -6.89 -1.34
C CYS A 243 -0.95 -6.93 -1.68
N GLU A 244 -1.33 -7.70 -2.71
CA GLU A 244 -2.72 -7.84 -3.15
C GLU A 244 -3.37 -6.58 -3.76
N GLN A 245 -2.59 -5.53 -4.04
CA GLN A 245 -3.08 -4.33 -4.72
C GLN A 245 -3.12 -4.49 -6.24
N GLY A 246 -4.29 -4.35 -6.86
CA GLY A 246 -4.47 -4.50 -8.31
C GLY A 246 -3.63 -3.50 -9.12
N ILE A 247 -3.55 -2.24 -8.68
CA ILE A 247 -2.72 -1.22 -9.33
C ILE A 247 -1.24 -1.59 -9.29
N PHE A 248 -0.75 -2.09 -8.16
CA PHE A 248 0.66 -2.50 -8.02
C PHE A 248 0.99 -3.69 -8.93
N ASP A 249 0.05 -4.64 -9.03
CA ASP A 249 0.17 -5.78 -9.95
C ASP A 249 0.21 -5.28 -11.42
N ALA A 250 -0.65 -4.33 -11.80
CA ALA A 250 -0.74 -3.79 -13.15
C ALA A 250 0.55 -3.10 -13.62
N ILE A 251 1.13 -2.22 -12.80
CA ILE A 251 2.37 -1.49 -13.18
C ILE A 251 3.60 -2.41 -13.25
N HIS A 252 3.53 -3.59 -12.63
CA HIS A 252 4.57 -4.64 -12.69
C HIS A 252 4.22 -5.77 -13.66
N ARG A 253 3.14 -5.63 -14.45
CA ARG A 253 2.65 -6.67 -15.37
C ARG A 253 3.77 -7.22 -16.25
N GLU A 254 4.38 -6.36 -17.05
CA GLU A 254 5.44 -6.75 -18.01
C GLU A 254 6.78 -7.06 -17.33
N SER A 255 7.09 -6.37 -16.23
CA SER A 255 8.39 -6.47 -15.57
C SER A 255 8.51 -7.65 -14.60
N VAL A 256 7.38 -8.17 -14.09
CA VAL A 256 7.33 -9.22 -13.07
C VAL A 256 6.28 -10.30 -13.42
N TYR A 257 5.00 -9.93 -13.50
CA TYR A 257 3.90 -10.91 -13.51
C TYR A 257 3.78 -11.72 -14.81
N GLU A 258 4.19 -11.17 -15.96
CA GLU A 258 4.24 -11.92 -17.22
C GLU A 258 5.50 -12.78 -17.36
N LYS A 259 6.55 -12.49 -16.59
CA LYS A 259 7.83 -13.22 -16.64
C LYS A 259 7.85 -14.44 -15.73
N ILE A 260 7.13 -14.40 -14.61
CA ILE A 260 7.01 -15.55 -13.70
C ILE A 260 6.04 -16.56 -14.32
N ARG A 261 6.47 -17.83 -14.38
CA ARG A 261 5.68 -18.92 -14.98
C ARG A 261 5.35 -19.97 -13.93
N PHE A 262 4.19 -20.59 -14.09
CA PHE A 262 3.76 -21.71 -13.26
C PHE A 262 3.41 -22.89 -14.15
N LYS A 263 3.94 -24.06 -13.80
CA LYS A 263 3.56 -25.32 -14.42
C LYS A 263 2.31 -25.84 -13.72
N GLY A 264 1.18 -25.85 -14.42
CA GLY A 264 -0.06 -26.45 -13.94
C GLY A 264 0.03 -27.97 -13.85
N GLN A 265 -0.86 -28.59 -13.08
CA GLN A 265 -0.96 -30.06 -12.98
C GLN A 265 -1.26 -30.71 -14.35
N ASP A 266 -1.90 -29.97 -15.25
CA ASP A 266 -2.24 -30.38 -16.62
C ASP A 266 -1.06 -30.27 -17.60
N GLY A 267 0.13 -29.90 -17.14
CA GLY A 267 1.33 -29.69 -17.97
C GLY A 267 1.34 -28.39 -18.78
N LYS A 268 0.28 -27.58 -18.73
CA LYS A 268 0.23 -26.22 -19.31
C LYS A 268 1.03 -25.24 -18.45
N THR A 269 1.77 -24.36 -19.10
CA THR A 269 2.52 -23.29 -18.45
C THR A 269 1.82 -21.96 -18.67
N ASP A 270 1.22 -21.42 -17.62
CA ASP A 270 0.61 -20.10 -17.63
C ASP A 270 1.54 -19.09 -16.95
N THR A 271 1.50 -17.84 -17.41
CA THR A 271 2.16 -16.74 -16.68
C THR A 271 1.41 -16.46 -15.38
N LEU A 272 2.09 -15.86 -14.42
CA LEU A 272 1.46 -15.45 -13.19
C LEU A 272 0.31 -14.45 -13.42
N TRP A 273 0.50 -13.52 -14.35
CA TRP A 273 -0.56 -12.60 -14.79
C TRP A 273 -1.82 -13.35 -15.24
N GLN A 274 -1.65 -14.37 -16.11
CA GLN A 274 -2.76 -15.20 -16.56
C GLN A 274 -3.40 -15.97 -15.41
N ARG A 275 -2.62 -16.53 -14.49
CA ARG A 275 -3.18 -17.27 -13.36
C ARG A 275 -4.08 -16.39 -12.46
N LEU A 276 -3.73 -15.12 -12.29
CA LEU A 276 -4.47 -14.17 -11.46
C LEU A 276 -5.68 -13.55 -12.18
N TYR A 277 -5.52 -13.17 -13.45
CA TYR A 277 -6.46 -12.30 -14.16
C TYR A 277 -7.04 -12.91 -15.45
N ARG A 278 -6.80 -14.20 -15.76
CA ARG A 278 -7.29 -14.83 -17.01
C ARG A 278 -8.81 -15.03 -16.97
N ASP A 279 -9.41 -14.49 -18.01
CA ASP A 279 -10.84 -14.24 -18.19
C ASP A 279 -11.65 -15.42 -18.77
N GLU A 280 -11.26 -16.67 -18.48
CA GLU A 280 -12.04 -17.82 -19.00
C GLU A 280 -13.43 -17.93 -18.33
N PHE A 281 -13.60 -17.38 -17.12
CA PHE A 281 -14.85 -17.51 -16.36
C PHE A 281 -15.94 -16.50 -16.77
N TYR A 282 -15.58 -15.23 -17.03
CA TYR A 282 -16.55 -14.20 -17.41
C TYR A 282 -17.08 -14.38 -18.83
N ARG A 283 -16.29 -14.94 -19.76
CA ARG A 283 -16.76 -15.22 -21.13
C ARG A 283 -17.90 -16.26 -21.19
N SER A 284 -18.13 -17.05 -20.13
CA SER A 284 -19.17 -18.10 -20.11
C SER A 284 -20.46 -17.74 -19.35
N ASN A 285 -20.44 -16.72 -18.48
CA ASN A 285 -21.55 -16.44 -17.55
C ASN A 285 -22.29 -15.13 -17.87
N ASN A 286 -23.00 -15.13 -18.99
CA ASN A 286 -24.11 -14.18 -19.23
C ASN A 286 -25.38 -14.52 -18.40
N ASN A 287 -25.32 -15.51 -17.51
CA ASN A 287 -26.41 -15.84 -16.59
C ASN A 287 -26.01 -15.49 -15.15
N ARG A 288 -26.62 -14.42 -14.62
CA ARG A 288 -26.53 -13.92 -13.23
C ARG A 288 -26.96 -14.94 -12.15
N SER A 289 -27.16 -16.23 -12.47
CA SER A 289 -27.84 -17.20 -11.61
C SER A 289 -27.04 -18.43 -11.20
N ASN A 290 -25.75 -18.56 -11.53
CA ASN A 290 -25.01 -19.79 -11.19
C ASN A 290 -23.82 -19.52 -10.25
N ASN A 291 -23.98 -20.02 -9.01
CA ASN A 291 -22.97 -20.21 -7.97
C ASN A 291 -21.85 -21.19 -8.40
N LYS A 292 -21.15 -20.90 -9.50
CA LYS A 292 -19.95 -21.64 -9.93
C LYS A 292 -18.68 -20.81 -9.81
N ARG A 293 -18.65 -19.76 -8.99
CA ARG A 293 -17.46 -18.90 -8.71
C ARG A 293 -16.24 -19.63 -8.11
N PHE A 294 -16.27 -20.96 -7.94
CA PHE A 294 -15.33 -21.70 -7.09
C PHE A 294 -14.43 -22.71 -7.81
N GLN A 295 -14.40 -22.76 -9.14
CA GLN A 295 -13.63 -23.80 -9.84
C GLN A 295 -12.14 -23.45 -10.09
N TYR A 296 -11.74 -22.18 -9.92
CA TYR A 296 -10.34 -21.75 -9.90
C TYR A 296 -10.10 -20.86 -8.67
N GLN A 297 -9.54 -21.43 -7.60
CA GLN A 297 -9.45 -20.82 -6.25
C GLN A 297 -8.61 -19.52 -6.13
N HIS A 298 -8.07 -18.96 -7.22
CA HIS A 298 -7.10 -17.85 -7.19
C HIS A 298 -7.30 -16.74 -8.24
N GLN A 299 -8.40 -16.74 -8.99
CA GLN A 299 -8.65 -15.67 -9.98
C GLN A 299 -9.29 -14.46 -9.31
N LEU A 300 -8.68 -13.29 -9.48
CA LEU A 300 -9.22 -12.02 -9.05
C LEU A 300 -10.11 -11.43 -10.15
N PRO A 301 -11.24 -10.79 -9.81
CA PRO A 301 -12.06 -10.08 -10.78
C PRO A 301 -11.24 -8.96 -11.46
N LEU A 302 -11.50 -8.68 -12.74
CA LEU A 302 -10.80 -7.60 -13.48
C LEU A 302 -11.08 -6.22 -12.87
N GLU A 303 -12.24 -6.09 -12.23
CA GLU A 303 -12.67 -4.94 -11.43
C GLU A 303 -11.65 -4.61 -10.31
N HIS A 304 -10.92 -5.62 -9.81
CA HIS A 304 -9.85 -5.44 -8.80
C HIS A 304 -8.72 -4.54 -9.29
N LEU A 305 -8.43 -4.55 -10.60
CA LEU A 305 -7.41 -3.68 -11.20
C LEU A 305 -7.83 -2.21 -11.22
N LEU A 306 -9.14 -1.92 -11.08
CA LEU A 306 -9.72 -0.59 -11.22
C LEU A 306 -10.06 0.08 -9.88
N ASN A 307 -9.81 -0.60 -8.76
CA ASN A 307 -10.01 -0.05 -7.43
C ASN A 307 -8.88 0.96 -7.10
N PRO A 308 -9.19 2.25 -6.86
CA PRO A 308 -8.21 3.28 -6.52
C PRO A 308 -7.84 3.19 -5.03
N THR A 309 -7.00 2.22 -4.69
CA THR A 309 -6.76 1.81 -3.30
C THR A 309 -5.45 2.30 -2.69
N LEU A 310 -4.56 2.85 -3.52
CA LEU A 310 -3.31 3.42 -3.04
C LEU A 310 -3.52 4.88 -2.62
N PRO A 311 -3.23 5.25 -1.35
CA PRO A 311 -3.27 6.63 -0.90
C PRO A 311 -2.18 7.46 -1.59
N ASN A 312 -2.28 8.78 -1.47
CA ASN A 312 -1.32 9.75 -2.00
C ASN A 312 -0.01 9.86 -1.19
N ARG A 313 0.16 9.05 -0.14
CA ARG A 313 1.30 9.08 0.78
C ARG A 313 1.81 7.66 1.01
N PHE A 314 3.12 7.48 0.95
CA PHE A 314 3.76 6.23 1.36
C PHE A 314 4.94 6.46 2.31
N VAL A 315 5.26 5.44 3.09
CA VAL A 315 6.41 5.35 3.98
C VAL A 315 7.19 4.10 3.62
N ALA A 316 8.48 4.26 3.34
CA ALA A 316 9.39 3.18 3.01
C ALA A 316 10.58 3.16 3.97
N LEU A 317 11.08 1.95 4.24
CA LEU A 317 12.38 1.73 4.84
C LEU A 317 13.41 1.74 3.71
N VAL A 318 14.43 2.59 3.80
CA VAL A 318 15.45 2.75 2.75
C VAL A 318 16.84 2.81 3.39
N PRO A 319 17.91 2.47 2.66
CA PRO A 319 19.26 2.65 3.17
C PRO A 319 19.58 4.14 3.35
N ALA A 320 20.22 4.52 4.45
CA ALA A 320 20.64 5.90 4.70
C ALA A 320 21.76 6.35 3.75
N GLU A 321 22.65 5.42 3.39
CA GLU A 321 23.83 5.63 2.56
C GLU A 321 23.88 4.53 1.47
N LYS A 322 24.74 4.67 0.46
CA LYS A 322 24.88 3.65 -0.59
C LYS A 322 25.37 2.33 0.00
N GLY A 323 24.49 1.34 0.03
CA GLY A 323 24.79 -0.03 0.46
C GLY A 323 24.93 -1.01 -0.69
N GLN A 324 24.70 -2.30 -0.41
CA GLN A 324 24.76 -3.37 -1.41
C GLN A 324 23.80 -3.21 -2.60
N CYS A 325 22.69 -2.50 -2.40
CA CYS A 325 21.72 -2.18 -3.45
C CYS A 325 22.21 -1.09 -4.43
N GLY A 326 23.28 -0.36 -4.08
CA GLY A 326 23.90 0.67 -4.93
C GLY A 326 23.28 2.07 -4.86
N TYR A 327 22.22 2.27 -4.07
CA TYR A 327 21.49 3.54 -3.97
C TYR A 327 21.35 3.98 -2.52
N SER A 328 21.36 5.29 -2.29
CA SER A 328 20.91 5.89 -1.02
C SER A 328 19.41 6.17 -1.04
N GLY A 329 18.80 6.34 0.14
CA GLY A 329 17.39 6.70 0.27
C GLY A 329 17.03 8.01 -0.42
N GLU A 330 17.96 8.97 -0.49
CA GLU A 330 17.75 10.25 -1.19
C GLU A 330 17.74 10.09 -2.71
N GLU A 331 18.64 9.25 -3.26
CA GLU A 331 18.64 8.94 -4.69
C GLU A 331 17.38 8.18 -5.10
N LEU A 332 16.91 7.27 -4.24
CA LEU A 332 15.66 6.56 -4.43
C LEU A 332 14.45 7.50 -4.37
N ALA A 333 14.43 8.47 -3.46
CA ALA A 333 13.37 9.48 -3.40
C ALA A 333 13.31 10.33 -4.67
N ARG A 334 14.46 10.75 -5.20
CA ARG A 334 14.56 11.46 -6.49
C ARG A 334 14.09 10.59 -7.66
N GLN A 335 14.42 9.30 -7.66
CA GLN A 335 13.93 8.38 -8.70
C GLN A 335 12.42 8.19 -8.63
N ALA A 336 11.85 8.12 -7.43
CA ALA A 336 10.40 8.05 -7.24
C ALA A 336 9.70 9.33 -7.75
N GLU A 337 10.27 10.50 -7.48
CA GLU A 337 9.80 11.78 -8.03
C GLU A 337 9.87 11.80 -9.57
N GLN A 338 11.02 11.43 -10.14
CA GLN A 338 11.19 11.35 -11.60
C GLN A 338 10.24 10.34 -12.25
N ALA A 339 9.95 9.21 -11.59
CA ALA A 339 9.02 8.21 -12.08
C ALA A 339 7.58 8.76 -12.18
N VAL A 340 7.14 9.56 -11.20
CA VAL A 340 5.84 10.25 -11.23
C VAL A 340 5.78 11.23 -12.40
N LEU A 341 6.79 12.08 -12.53
CA LEU A 341 6.83 13.10 -13.58
C LEU A 341 6.91 12.47 -14.99
N SER A 342 7.71 11.42 -15.14
CA SER A 342 7.83 10.69 -16.42
C SER A 342 6.52 10.00 -16.81
N GLU A 343 5.84 9.36 -15.87
CA GLU A 343 4.55 8.72 -16.14
C GLU A 343 3.48 9.75 -16.48
N LEU A 344 3.39 10.84 -15.72
CA LEU A 344 2.44 11.91 -16.03
C LEU A 344 2.71 12.53 -17.41
N HIS A 345 3.98 12.72 -17.78
CA HIS A 345 4.34 13.19 -19.11
C HIS A 345 3.87 12.22 -20.21
N GLN A 346 4.03 10.90 -20.01
CA GLN A 346 3.51 9.89 -20.96
C GLN A 346 1.98 9.93 -21.08
N ILE A 347 1.28 10.02 -19.95
CA ILE A 347 -0.18 10.17 -19.91
C ILE A 347 -0.61 11.46 -20.63
N SER A 348 0.08 12.56 -20.34
CA SER A 348 -0.14 13.89 -20.92
C SER A 348 -0.02 13.86 -22.44
N GLU A 349 1.07 13.30 -22.97
CA GLU A 349 1.30 13.21 -24.41
C GLU A 349 0.26 12.34 -25.11
N ALA A 350 -0.11 11.20 -24.52
CA ALA A 350 -1.18 10.36 -25.03
C ALA A 350 -2.54 11.09 -25.04
N CYS A 351 -2.85 11.84 -23.98
CA CYS A 351 -4.08 12.63 -23.90
C CYS A 351 -4.07 13.82 -24.87
N TRP A 352 -2.91 14.44 -25.11
CA TRP A 352 -2.74 15.50 -26.08
C TRP A 352 -3.03 15.01 -27.50
N GLN A 353 -2.42 13.89 -27.91
CA GLN A 353 -2.69 13.26 -29.22
C GLN A 353 -4.17 12.86 -29.37
N HIS A 354 -4.77 12.36 -28.29
CA HIS A 354 -6.19 12.04 -28.23
C HIS A 354 -7.06 13.30 -28.42
N PHE A 355 -6.70 14.42 -27.78
CA PHE A 355 -7.38 15.70 -27.92
C PHE A 355 -7.23 16.29 -29.32
N GLN A 356 -6.04 16.22 -29.91
CA GLN A 356 -5.80 16.63 -31.31
C GLN A 356 -6.70 15.86 -32.27
N THR A 357 -6.78 14.53 -32.11
CA THR A 357 -7.63 13.66 -32.92
C THR A 357 -9.11 14.04 -32.78
N LEU A 358 -9.55 14.37 -31.57
CA LEU A 358 -10.93 14.83 -31.33
C LEU A 358 -11.22 16.15 -32.05
N ILE A 359 -10.31 17.13 -31.96
CA ILE A 359 -10.45 18.42 -32.66
C ILE A 359 -10.55 18.20 -34.17
N GLN A 360 -9.63 17.42 -34.75
CA GLN A 360 -9.61 17.15 -36.19
C GLN A 360 -10.89 16.43 -36.69
N ARG A 361 -11.52 15.61 -35.84
CA ARG A 361 -12.78 14.91 -36.18
C ARG A 361 -14.02 15.78 -36.00
N CYS A 362 -14.03 16.65 -35.00
CA CYS A 362 -15.22 17.39 -34.59
C CYS A 362 -15.30 18.81 -35.21
N VAL A 363 -14.20 19.37 -35.69
CA VAL A 363 -14.15 20.75 -36.21
C VAL A 363 -14.13 20.76 -37.75
N SER A 364 -14.88 21.67 -38.38
CA SER A 364 -14.92 21.83 -39.83
C SER A 364 -13.57 22.32 -40.40
N GLU A 365 -13.27 22.03 -41.68
CA GLU A 365 -11.99 22.40 -42.31
C GLU A 365 -11.67 23.91 -42.19
N GLU A 366 -12.69 24.78 -42.27
CA GLU A 366 -12.56 26.23 -42.14
C GLU A 366 -12.13 26.72 -40.73
N ASN A 367 -12.31 25.88 -39.71
CA ASN A 367 -11.99 26.17 -38.31
C ASN A 367 -10.79 25.37 -37.80
N LEU A 368 -10.05 24.71 -38.70
CA LEU A 368 -8.82 23.99 -38.34
C LEU A 368 -7.73 24.96 -37.88
N LEU A 369 -7.06 24.58 -36.80
CA LEU A 369 -5.97 25.34 -36.22
C LEU A 369 -4.74 25.30 -37.15
N ASN A 370 -4.12 26.44 -37.34
CA ASN A 370 -2.84 26.54 -38.05
C ASN A 370 -1.68 25.99 -37.18
N PRO A 371 -0.48 25.73 -37.76
CA PRO A 371 0.63 25.16 -37.00
C PRO A 371 1.05 25.97 -35.76
N THR A 372 1.07 27.31 -35.86
CA THR A 372 1.42 28.19 -34.75
C THR A 372 0.41 28.10 -33.60
N GLN A 373 -0.89 28.05 -33.92
CA GLN A 373 -1.95 27.87 -32.91
C GLN A 373 -1.82 26.53 -32.17
N TRP A 374 -1.41 25.46 -32.87
CA TRP A 374 -1.13 24.18 -32.23
C TRP A 374 0.07 24.26 -31.28
N GLU A 375 1.15 24.94 -31.69
CA GLU A 375 2.34 25.15 -30.86
C GLU A 375 2.02 25.96 -29.60
N ASP A 376 1.27 27.06 -29.73
CA ASP A 376 0.86 27.89 -28.60
C ASP A 376 -0.02 27.12 -27.60
N MET A 377 -0.97 26.33 -28.12
CA MET A 377 -1.80 25.47 -27.27
C MET A 377 -0.98 24.40 -26.56
N LYS A 378 0.01 23.80 -27.24
CA LYS A 378 0.89 22.78 -26.64
C LYS A 378 1.78 23.40 -25.57
N LYS A 379 2.34 24.58 -25.80
CA LYS A 379 3.12 25.33 -24.80
C LYS A 379 2.32 25.56 -23.52
N ARG A 380 1.07 26.02 -23.65
CA ARG A 380 0.15 26.19 -22.52
C ARG A 380 -0.15 24.85 -21.83
N TRP A 381 -0.42 23.81 -22.61
CA TRP A 381 -0.70 22.46 -22.09
C TRP A 381 0.46 21.93 -21.23
N ASP A 382 1.69 21.98 -21.76
CA ASP A 382 2.88 21.48 -21.07
C ASP A 382 3.16 22.26 -19.80
N ALA A 383 3.07 23.59 -19.86
CA ALA A 383 3.21 24.44 -18.68
C ALA A 383 2.20 24.05 -17.58
N GLN A 384 0.92 23.86 -17.92
CA GLN A 384 -0.09 23.43 -16.94
C GLN A 384 0.18 22.04 -16.37
N VAL A 385 0.73 21.12 -17.16
CA VAL A 385 1.09 19.77 -16.72
C VAL A 385 2.28 19.80 -15.77
N GLU A 386 3.32 20.59 -16.04
CA GLU A 386 4.51 20.70 -15.17
C GLU A 386 4.19 21.16 -13.74
N ARG A 387 3.08 21.88 -13.55
CA ARG A 387 2.64 22.35 -12.23
C ARG A 387 2.04 21.26 -11.35
N PHE A 388 1.60 20.16 -11.95
CA PHE A 388 0.95 19.05 -11.27
C PHE A 388 1.79 17.77 -11.44
N PRO A 389 1.95 16.93 -10.39
CA PRO A 389 1.51 17.12 -9.02
C PRO A 389 2.55 17.90 -8.18
N GLN A 390 2.12 18.43 -7.03
CA GLN A 390 3.05 18.86 -5.99
C GLN A 390 3.62 17.63 -5.29
N ILE A 391 4.91 17.40 -5.46
CA ILE A 391 5.63 16.28 -4.86
C ILE A 391 6.38 16.78 -3.64
N SER A 392 6.29 16.05 -2.54
CA SER A 392 7.07 16.32 -1.34
C SER A 392 7.58 15.02 -0.77
N TRP A 393 8.85 14.99 -0.38
CA TRP A 393 9.43 13.85 0.29
C TRP A 393 10.47 14.29 1.31
N ALA A 394 10.71 13.43 2.30
CA ALA A 394 11.73 13.59 3.31
C ALA A 394 12.39 12.24 3.60
N VAL A 395 13.71 12.23 3.72
CA VAL A 395 14.49 11.07 4.14
C VAL A 395 15.11 11.36 5.50
N PHE A 396 14.87 10.50 6.47
CA PHE A 396 15.44 10.62 7.82
C PHE A 396 16.27 9.38 8.18
N PRO A 397 17.62 9.48 8.16
CA PRO A 397 18.51 8.47 8.72
C PRO A 397 18.21 8.25 10.20
N TRP A 398 18.16 6.99 10.64
CA TRP A 398 17.88 6.70 12.04
C TRP A 398 19.02 7.18 12.95
N GLU A 399 18.64 7.77 14.09
CA GLU A 399 19.61 8.27 15.07
C GLU A 399 20.41 7.12 15.70
N ALA A 400 21.74 7.23 15.67
CA ALA A 400 22.63 6.27 16.31
C ALA A 400 22.66 6.52 17.83
N GLY A 401 22.23 5.53 18.61
CA GLY A 401 22.32 5.54 20.07
C GLY A 401 21.11 6.15 20.77
N TYR A 402 20.87 5.66 22.00
CA TYR A 402 19.69 6.00 22.80
C TYR A 402 19.69 7.47 23.30
N GLU A 403 20.75 7.91 23.96
CA GLU A 403 20.79 9.24 24.61
C GLU A 403 20.66 10.41 23.61
N PRO A 404 21.42 10.45 22.49
CA PRO A 404 21.28 11.54 21.51
C PRO A 404 19.89 11.57 20.89
N ALA A 405 19.35 10.39 20.54
CA ALA A 405 18.03 10.27 19.93
C ALA A 405 16.93 10.78 20.87
N ILE A 406 16.94 10.37 22.13
CA ILE A 406 15.93 10.78 23.11
C ILE A 406 16.06 12.25 23.50
N GLY A 407 17.28 12.78 23.58
CA GLY A 407 17.54 14.20 23.81
C GLY A 407 16.97 15.09 22.71
N LYS A 408 17.06 14.67 21.45
CA LYS A 408 16.42 15.35 20.31
C LYS A 408 14.91 15.12 20.29
N PHE A 409 14.46 13.89 20.50
CA PHE A 409 13.05 13.50 20.36
C PHE A 409 12.17 14.19 21.40
N SER A 410 12.66 14.30 22.65
CA SER A 410 11.97 15.00 23.73
C SER A 410 11.71 16.49 23.42
N LYS A 411 12.41 17.09 22.45
CA LYS A 411 12.23 18.49 22.04
C LYS A 411 11.17 18.67 20.95
N LEU A 412 10.71 17.61 20.28
CA LEU A 412 9.67 17.73 19.26
C LEU A 412 8.33 18.17 19.86
N PRO A 413 7.47 18.91 19.12
CA PRO A 413 6.19 19.40 19.63
C PRO A 413 5.27 18.30 20.18
N ILE A 414 5.32 17.08 19.65
CA ILE A 414 4.51 15.94 20.14
C ILE A 414 4.82 15.56 21.60
N ASN A 415 5.99 15.94 22.11
CA ASN A 415 6.43 15.67 23.48
C ASN A 415 6.33 16.91 24.38
N GLN A 416 5.78 18.02 23.89
CA GLN A 416 5.59 19.25 24.65
C GLN A 416 4.12 19.38 25.08
N GLU A 417 3.89 19.90 26.29
CA GLU A 417 2.54 20.22 26.75
C GLU A 417 1.99 21.39 25.93
N ASN A 418 0.80 21.22 25.36
CA ASN A 418 0.11 22.31 24.65
C ASN A 418 -0.67 23.15 25.69
N PRO A 419 -0.29 24.41 25.96
CA PRO A 419 -1.02 25.27 26.88
C PRO A 419 -2.41 25.59 26.27
N GLY A 420 -3.44 24.84 26.69
CA GLY A 420 -4.82 25.00 26.24
C GLY A 420 -5.51 23.72 25.74
N ALA A 421 -4.79 22.60 25.62
CA ALA A 421 -5.40 21.29 25.34
C ALA A 421 -5.58 20.50 26.64
N GLU A 422 -6.71 19.80 26.82
CA GLU A 422 -6.82 18.80 27.89
C GLU A 422 -5.66 17.79 27.76
N PRO A 423 -5.01 17.38 28.86
CA PRO A 423 -3.96 16.37 28.80
C PRO A 423 -4.56 15.05 28.29
N ALA A 424 -4.43 14.82 26.98
CA ALA A 424 -5.07 13.68 26.32
C ALA A 424 -4.52 12.33 26.82
N LYS A 425 -3.33 12.31 27.44
CA LYS A 425 -2.61 11.09 27.87
C LYS A 425 -1.77 11.28 29.11
N LYS A 426 -1.54 10.16 29.80
CA LYS A 426 -0.70 10.06 31.00
C LYS A 426 0.80 10.19 30.72
N TYR A 427 1.26 9.83 29.52
CA TYR A 427 2.68 9.82 29.14
C TYR A 427 2.87 10.33 27.71
N THR A 428 3.93 11.11 27.48
CA THR A 428 4.37 11.48 26.12
C THR A 428 5.08 10.32 25.43
N PRO A 429 5.15 10.26 24.08
CA PRO A 429 5.90 9.22 23.38
C PRO A 429 7.36 9.06 23.86
N ALA A 430 8.05 10.16 24.14
CA ALA A 430 9.42 10.13 24.67
C ALA A 430 9.49 9.53 26.08
N GLU A 431 8.51 9.81 26.95
CA GLU A 431 8.41 9.20 28.28
C GLU A 431 8.13 7.70 28.23
N VAL A 432 7.31 7.26 27.28
CA VAL A 432 7.06 5.83 27.06
C VAL A 432 8.38 5.13 26.73
N ILE A 433 9.15 5.65 25.77
CA ILE A 433 10.47 5.09 25.42
C ILE A 433 11.40 5.05 26.64
N LYS A 434 11.48 6.13 27.43
CA LYS A 434 12.31 6.19 28.65
C LYS A 434 11.91 5.13 29.68
N ARG A 435 10.62 4.88 29.84
CA ARG A 435 10.09 3.86 30.76
C ARG A 435 10.43 2.44 30.29
N TYR A 436 10.35 2.18 28.99
CA TYR A 436 10.79 0.90 28.41
C TYR A 436 12.30 0.68 28.53
N HIS A 437 13.10 1.72 28.29
CA HIS A 437 14.55 1.68 28.51
C HIS A 437 14.85 1.31 29.96
N ARG A 438 14.27 2.04 30.92
CA ARG A 438 14.41 1.76 32.36
C ARG A 438 13.96 0.34 32.74
N LEU A 439 12.85 -0.13 32.17
CA LEU A 439 12.40 -1.51 32.38
C LEU A 439 13.47 -2.52 31.93
N ALA A 440 14.05 -2.30 30.76
CA ALA A 440 15.04 -3.19 30.17
C ALA A 440 16.42 -3.15 30.88
N THR A 441 16.91 -1.97 31.27
CA THR A 441 18.30 -1.77 31.70
C THR A 441 18.49 -1.60 33.21
N GLU A 442 17.44 -1.22 33.95
CA GLU A 442 17.53 -1.02 35.41
C GLU A 442 16.74 -2.07 36.20
N LEU A 443 15.55 -2.46 35.73
CA LEU A 443 14.61 -3.24 36.55
C LEU A 443 14.70 -4.75 36.34
N ILE A 444 14.91 -5.21 35.11
CA ILE A 444 15.10 -6.64 34.82
C ILE A 444 16.46 -7.08 35.37
N PRO A 445 16.54 -8.21 36.12
CA PRO A 445 17.80 -8.71 36.66
C PRO A 445 18.84 -8.98 35.58
N VAL A 446 20.12 -8.75 35.87
CA VAL A 446 21.21 -8.83 34.88
C VAL A 446 21.37 -10.26 34.34
N GLU A 447 21.17 -11.25 35.19
CA GLU A 447 21.19 -12.68 34.88
C GLU A 447 20.13 -13.08 33.84
N ASP A 448 19.02 -12.36 33.79
CA ASP A 448 17.93 -12.64 32.86
C ASP A 448 18.07 -11.88 31.53
N ARG A 449 19.05 -10.98 31.41
CA ARG A 449 19.29 -10.18 30.19
C ARG A 449 20.02 -11.01 29.13
N ASP A 450 19.45 -11.02 27.93
CA ASP A 450 19.95 -11.80 26.78
C ASP A 450 21.14 -11.09 26.09
N GLU A 451 22.29 -11.75 25.99
CA GLU A 451 23.51 -11.21 25.39
C GLU A 451 23.35 -10.74 23.94
N ARG A 452 22.34 -11.25 23.22
CA ARG A 452 22.03 -10.80 21.85
C ARG A 452 21.65 -9.32 21.80
N TYR A 453 20.96 -8.83 22.84
CA TYR A 453 20.36 -7.49 22.84
C TYR A 453 21.08 -6.50 23.78
N TYR A 454 21.98 -6.98 24.63
CA TYR A 454 22.66 -6.18 25.65
C TYR A 454 24.19 -6.20 25.53
N SER A 455 24.85 -5.08 25.85
CA SER A 455 26.32 -4.93 25.96
C SER A 455 26.71 -4.31 27.29
N GLY A 456 28.03 -4.26 27.51
CA GLY A 456 28.67 -3.78 28.73
C GLY A 456 28.98 -4.94 29.67
N GLU A 457 29.98 -4.77 30.52
CA GLU A 457 30.40 -5.77 31.52
C GLU A 457 29.26 -6.17 32.48
N GLY A 458 28.19 -5.36 32.56
CA GLY A 458 26.98 -5.61 33.36
C GLY A 458 25.67 -5.73 32.56
N LYS A 459 25.71 -5.88 31.23
CA LYS A 459 24.50 -5.87 30.36
C LYS A 459 23.61 -4.65 30.62
N ASP A 460 24.22 -3.49 30.84
CA ASP A 460 23.57 -2.22 31.21
C ASP A 460 23.12 -1.41 30.00
N ARG A 461 23.61 -1.74 28.80
CA ARG A 461 23.32 -1.03 27.55
C ARG A 461 22.63 -1.93 26.54
N LEU A 462 21.76 -1.36 25.71
CA LEU A 462 21.16 -2.07 24.57
C LEU A 462 22.06 -1.97 23.34
N ASN A 463 22.34 -3.11 22.69
CA ASN A 463 23.18 -3.19 21.47
C ASN A 463 22.49 -2.63 20.24
N LEU A 464 21.16 -2.74 20.22
CA LEU A 464 20.32 -2.41 19.07
C LEU A 464 19.27 -1.38 19.50
N PRO A 465 19.67 -0.15 19.88
CA PRO A 465 18.74 0.86 20.37
C PRO A 465 17.71 1.26 19.32
N TYR A 466 18.02 1.07 18.03
CA TYR A 466 17.14 1.32 16.89
C TYR A 466 15.75 0.69 17.06
N GLY A 467 15.67 -0.53 17.59
CA GLY A 467 14.39 -1.21 17.80
C GLY A 467 13.50 -0.45 18.78
N LEU A 468 14.06 -0.02 19.91
CA LEU A 468 13.37 0.81 20.90
C LEU A 468 13.07 2.23 20.37
N LEU A 469 13.91 2.75 19.47
CA LEU A 469 13.82 4.10 18.92
C LEU A 469 12.93 4.19 17.66
N TRP A 470 12.30 3.09 17.21
CA TRP A 470 11.41 3.10 16.04
C TRP A 470 10.39 4.24 16.10
N THR A 471 9.71 4.38 17.25
CA THR A 471 8.73 5.45 17.49
C THR A 471 9.35 6.84 17.28
N ALA A 472 10.53 7.10 17.83
CA ALA A 472 11.22 8.38 17.69
C ALA A 472 11.62 8.66 16.24
N ASN A 473 12.24 7.68 15.57
CA ASN A 473 12.69 7.78 14.18
C ASN A 473 11.52 8.04 13.22
N TYR A 474 10.37 7.37 13.42
CA TYR A 474 9.17 7.60 12.64
C TYR A 474 8.67 9.05 12.80
N HIS A 475 8.59 9.54 14.03
CA HIS A 475 8.13 10.90 14.31
C HIS A 475 9.07 11.99 13.80
N PHE A 476 10.39 11.75 13.79
CA PHE A 476 11.32 12.67 13.14
C PHE A 476 11.04 12.77 11.64
N ALA A 477 10.86 11.64 10.97
CA ALA A 477 10.55 11.61 9.54
C ALA A 477 9.22 12.31 9.22
N ASP A 478 8.17 12.05 10.00
CA ASP A 478 6.87 12.69 9.85
C ASP A 478 6.91 14.20 10.13
N TYR A 479 7.67 14.63 11.14
CA TYR A 479 7.87 16.05 11.45
C TYR A 479 8.63 16.77 10.34
N LEU A 480 9.72 16.18 9.82
CA LEU A 480 10.47 16.73 8.69
C LEU A 480 9.61 16.84 7.44
N MET A 481 8.81 15.82 7.15
CA MET A 481 7.87 15.84 6.03
C MET A 481 6.83 16.96 6.17
N SER A 482 6.28 17.12 7.37
CA SER A 482 5.34 18.21 7.68
C SER A 482 5.99 19.59 7.52
N ALA A 483 7.24 19.74 7.97
CA ALA A 483 8.03 20.95 7.78
C ALA A 483 8.27 21.24 6.29
N ARG A 484 8.65 20.25 5.48
CA ARG A 484 8.83 20.38 4.03
C ARG A 484 7.55 20.85 3.34
N ARG A 485 6.39 20.28 3.68
CA ARG A 485 5.10 20.71 3.11
C ARG A 485 4.74 22.15 3.49
N ASN A 486 5.12 22.59 4.68
CA ASN A 486 4.84 23.93 5.16
C ASN A 486 5.72 25.02 4.53
N THR A 487 6.81 24.68 3.81
CA THR A 487 7.63 25.69 3.12
C THR A 487 6.90 26.35 1.96
N ARG A 488 5.82 25.73 1.43
CA ARG A 488 4.92 26.28 0.39
C ARG A 488 5.67 27.03 -0.72
N GLU A 489 6.58 26.34 -1.42
CA GLU A 489 7.31 26.93 -2.54
C GLU A 489 6.31 27.54 -3.54
N PHE A 490 6.41 28.86 -3.73
CA PHE A 490 5.55 29.63 -4.61
C PHE A 490 6.41 30.32 -5.66
N SER A 491 6.23 29.92 -6.91
CA SER A 491 6.76 30.63 -8.07
C SER A 491 5.60 31.31 -8.81
N GLN A 492 5.82 32.55 -9.26
CA GLN A 492 4.90 33.19 -10.19
C GLN A 492 4.90 32.38 -11.49
N PHE A 493 3.71 32.01 -11.95
CA PHE A 493 3.56 31.06 -13.04
C PHE A 493 2.88 31.69 -14.23
N ASN A 494 3.65 31.84 -15.32
CA ASN A 494 3.14 32.32 -16.60
C ASN A 494 3.03 31.13 -17.57
N THR A 495 1.82 30.82 -18.04
CA THR A 495 1.62 29.67 -18.98
C THR A 495 2.12 29.99 -20.38
N ASP A 496 1.90 31.22 -20.84
CA ASP A 496 2.19 31.70 -22.19
C ASP A 496 1.96 33.22 -22.28
N GLU A 497 2.26 33.79 -23.46
CA GLU A 497 2.13 35.23 -23.75
C GLU A 497 0.66 35.70 -23.88
N HIS A 498 -0.29 34.77 -24.00
CA HIS A 498 -1.72 35.03 -24.17
C HIS A 498 -2.53 34.67 -22.91
N GLN A 499 -1.86 34.52 -21.77
CA GLN A 499 -2.51 34.14 -20.51
C GLN A 499 -3.53 35.20 -20.05
N GLU A 500 -3.18 36.47 -20.17
CA GLU A 500 -4.07 37.58 -19.79
C GLU A 500 -5.32 37.61 -20.69
N GLY A 501 -6.49 37.64 -20.06
CA GLY A 501 -7.78 37.67 -20.76
C GLY A 501 -8.28 36.31 -21.25
N THR A 502 -7.48 35.24 -21.16
CA THR A 502 -7.97 33.88 -21.45
C THR A 502 -8.95 33.40 -20.37
N PRO A 503 -10.12 32.85 -20.73
CA PRO A 503 -11.06 32.28 -19.77
C PRO A 503 -10.44 31.15 -18.95
N LYS A 504 -10.97 30.97 -17.74
CA LYS A 504 -10.51 29.93 -16.81
C LYS A 504 -11.23 28.61 -17.03
N ASP A 505 -10.59 27.52 -16.61
CA ASP A 505 -11.14 26.17 -16.58
C ASP A 505 -12.50 26.15 -15.85
N SER A 506 -13.47 25.49 -16.47
CA SER A 506 -14.87 25.46 -16.02
C SER A 506 -15.11 24.70 -14.71
N LEU A 507 -14.14 23.92 -14.23
CA LEU A 507 -14.19 23.10 -13.02
C LEU A 507 -13.36 23.71 -11.90
N THR A 508 -12.11 24.07 -12.20
CA THR A 508 -11.17 24.54 -11.19
C THR A 508 -11.25 26.06 -11.01
N GLY A 509 -11.57 26.80 -12.08
CA GLY A 509 -11.48 28.26 -12.12
C GLY A 509 -10.06 28.80 -11.91
N LYS A 510 -9.03 27.93 -11.96
CA LYS A 510 -7.63 28.27 -11.62
C LYS A 510 -6.82 28.48 -12.90
N GLU A 511 -6.71 27.43 -13.71
CA GLU A 511 -5.92 27.41 -14.94
C GLU A 511 -6.69 28.02 -16.12
N GLU A 512 -5.98 28.52 -17.12
CA GLU A 512 -6.50 28.98 -18.40
C GLU A 512 -7.00 27.80 -19.24
N ILE A 513 -8.01 28.04 -20.08
CA ILE A 513 -8.48 27.00 -21.01
C ILE A 513 -7.44 26.69 -22.08
N ILE A 514 -7.44 25.44 -22.55
CA ILE A 514 -6.65 25.01 -23.69
C ILE A 514 -7.40 25.39 -24.98
N GLY A 515 -6.75 26.17 -25.84
CA GLY A 515 -7.36 26.72 -27.06
C GLY A 515 -8.16 28.01 -26.84
N SER A 516 -8.99 28.37 -27.83
CA SER A 516 -9.82 29.58 -27.81
C SER A 516 -11.28 29.28 -27.49
N GLU A 517 -12.05 30.29 -27.07
CA GLU A 517 -13.50 30.15 -26.89
C GLU A 517 -14.21 29.67 -28.17
N ASP A 518 -13.72 30.09 -29.34
CA ASP A 518 -14.31 29.72 -30.62
C ASP A 518 -14.07 28.25 -30.95
N LEU A 519 -12.90 27.71 -30.59
CA LEU A 519 -12.63 26.27 -30.67
C LEU A 519 -13.62 25.49 -29.79
N TRP A 520 -13.86 25.95 -28.56
CA TRP A 520 -14.83 25.32 -27.66
C TRP A 520 -16.28 25.46 -28.13
N LYS A 521 -16.63 26.55 -28.82
CA LYS A 521 -17.92 26.68 -29.52
C LYS A 521 -18.04 25.71 -30.69
N ALA A 522 -16.99 25.51 -31.48
CA ALA A 522 -16.98 24.53 -32.57
C ALA A 522 -17.13 23.09 -32.05
N LEU A 523 -16.39 22.73 -30.99
CA LEU A 523 -16.53 21.45 -30.30
C LEU A 523 -17.95 21.23 -29.73
N ARG A 524 -18.69 22.30 -29.42
CA ARG A 524 -20.09 22.25 -28.95
C ARG A 524 -21.10 21.87 -30.02
N ASN A 525 -20.87 22.33 -31.24
CA ASN A 525 -21.81 22.16 -32.36
C ASN A 525 -21.56 20.85 -33.13
N SER A 526 -20.60 20.04 -32.68
CA SER A 526 -20.19 18.78 -33.29
C SER A 526 -20.70 17.56 -32.51
N ASP A 527 -20.57 16.36 -33.07
CA ASP A 527 -21.09 15.12 -32.48
C ASP A 527 -20.17 14.53 -31.38
N CYS A 528 -19.38 15.39 -30.71
CA CYS A 528 -18.52 15.08 -29.57
C CYS A 528 -19.30 14.64 -28.28
N LYS A 529 -20.58 14.26 -28.40
CA LYS A 529 -21.55 13.99 -27.32
C LYS A 529 -21.14 12.88 -26.35
N GLY A 530 -20.26 11.97 -26.77
CA GLY A 530 -19.75 10.88 -25.92
C GLY A 530 -18.65 11.31 -24.94
N VAL A 531 -17.97 12.43 -25.20
CA VAL A 531 -16.80 12.89 -24.42
C VAL A 531 -17.11 14.18 -23.66
N PHE A 532 -17.78 15.13 -24.30
CA PHE A 532 -18.17 16.40 -23.68
C PHE A 532 -19.69 16.59 -23.81
N LYS A 533 -20.35 16.96 -22.70
CA LYS A 533 -21.77 17.30 -22.73
C LYS A 533 -21.96 18.72 -23.24
N ALA A 534 -23.08 18.99 -23.92
CA ALA A 534 -23.35 20.30 -24.52
C ALA A 534 -23.33 21.48 -23.53
N ASN A 535 -23.66 21.24 -22.25
CA ASN A 535 -23.61 22.24 -21.18
C ASN A 535 -22.20 22.47 -20.60
N GLU A 536 -21.28 21.53 -20.79
CA GLU A 536 -19.91 21.57 -20.30
C GLU A 536 -18.98 22.39 -21.21
N LEU A 537 -19.33 22.52 -22.48
CA LEU A 537 -18.54 23.21 -23.50
C LEU A 537 -18.66 24.74 -23.44
N ARG A 538 -19.28 25.31 -22.39
CA ARG A 538 -19.56 26.75 -22.27
C ARG A 538 -18.31 27.62 -22.13
N THR A 539 -17.32 27.14 -21.38
CA THR A 539 -16.14 27.92 -20.99
C THR A 539 -14.82 27.19 -21.26
N GLY A 540 -14.84 25.86 -21.48
CA GLY A 540 -13.66 25.06 -21.83
C GLY A 540 -12.91 24.46 -20.63
N TYR A 541 -11.84 23.72 -20.89
CA TYR A 541 -11.06 22.99 -19.88
C TYR A 541 -9.57 23.27 -19.99
N GLY A 542 -8.89 23.25 -18.85
CA GLY A 542 -7.43 23.21 -18.73
C GLY A 542 -6.88 21.80 -18.97
N ALA A 543 -5.55 21.69 -19.07
CA ALA A 543 -4.87 20.43 -19.43
C ALA A 543 -5.15 19.30 -18.44
N ILE A 544 -5.06 19.58 -17.14
CA ILE A 544 -5.25 18.56 -16.09
C ILE A 544 -6.69 18.03 -16.04
N SER A 545 -7.69 18.90 -16.20
CA SER A 545 -9.10 18.50 -16.32
C SER A 545 -9.34 17.65 -17.57
N LEU A 546 -8.66 17.97 -18.68
CA LEU A 546 -8.71 17.18 -19.90
C LEU A 546 -8.05 15.81 -19.73
N ILE A 547 -6.87 15.74 -19.12
CA ILE A 547 -6.19 14.46 -18.81
C ILE A 547 -7.10 13.57 -17.97
N LYS A 548 -7.65 14.11 -16.88
CA LYS A 548 -8.59 13.40 -16.01
C LYS A 548 -9.80 12.86 -16.78
N ARG A 549 -10.24 13.53 -17.84
CA ARG A 549 -11.36 13.06 -18.66
C ARG A 549 -10.96 12.05 -19.74
N LEU A 550 -9.83 12.28 -20.41
CA LEU A 550 -9.46 11.59 -21.65
C LEU A 550 -8.65 10.31 -21.39
N TRP A 551 -7.80 10.27 -20.36
CA TRP A 551 -6.86 9.14 -20.18
C TRP A 551 -7.54 7.79 -19.96
N CYS A 552 -8.78 7.80 -19.46
CA CYS A 552 -9.60 6.61 -19.24
C CYS A 552 -10.68 6.42 -20.31
N ARG A 553 -10.91 7.36 -21.25
CA ARG A 553 -11.96 7.28 -22.29
C ARG A 553 -11.39 6.88 -23.64
N SER A 554 -12.03 5.94 -24.32
CA SER A 554 -11.69 5.59 -25.69
C SER A 554 -12.43 6.52 -26.67
N ILE A 555 -11.83 6.86 -27.81
CA ILE A 555 -12.54 7.61 -28.86
C ILE A 555 -13.47 6.64 -29.57
N SER A 556 -14.78 6.85 -29.48
CA SER A 556 -15.77 6.08 -30.24
C SER A 556 -15.60 6.32 -31.74
N GLY A 557 -15.23 5.27 -32.49
CA GLY A 557 -15.39 5.18 -33.94
C GLY A 557 -16.71 4.48 -34.32
N LYS A 558 -17.08 4.49 -35.61
CA LYS A 558 -18.28 3.79 -36.11
C LYS A 558 -18.14 2.25 -36.09
N THR A 559 -16.93 1.72 -35.89
CA THR A 559 -16.59 0.28 -35.82
C THR A 559 -15.55 0.04 -34.72
N ASP A 560 -15.43 -1.19 -34.20
CA ASP A 560 -14.41 -1.53 -33.17
C ASP A 560 -12.97 -1.34 -33.66
N GLU A 561 -12.72 -1.52 -34.95
CA GLU A 561 -11.42 -1.28 -35.60
C GLU A 561 -11.04 0.21 -35.68
N THR A 562 -12.00 1.13 -35.49
CA THR A 562 -11.78 2.59 -35.53
C THR A 562 -11.80 3.26 -34.15
N LYS A 563 -11.93 2.47 -33.06
CA LYS A 563 -11.84 2.95 -31.68
C LYS A 563 -10.38 3.03 -31.24
N SER A 564 -9.86 4.24 -31.06
CA SER A 564 -8.55 4.43 -30.41
C SER A 564 -8.71 4.14 -28.90
N PRO A 565 -7.97 3.15 -28.35
CA PRO A 565 -8.08 2.79 -26.94
C PRO A 565 -7.56 3.91 -26.04
N SER A 566 -8.13 4.01 -24.83
CA SER A 566 -7.62 4.93 -23.81
C SER A 566 -6.25 4.49 -23.31
N TYR A 567 -5.44 5.44 -22.83
CA TYR A 567 -4.12 5.14 -22.27
C TYR A 567 -4.23 4.10 -21.13
N LEU A 568 -5.17 4.32 -20.21
CA LEU A 568 -5.38 3.43 -19.07
C LEU A 568 -5.78 2.01 -19.49
N ARG A 569 -6.68 1.86 -20.47
CA ARG A 569 -7.08 0.55 -21.00
C ARG A 569 -5.88 -0.23 -21.52
N CYS A 570 -5.01 0.43 -22.28
CA CYS A 570 -3.79 -0.17 -22.83
C CYS A 570 -2.83 -0.60 -21.71
N ARG A 571 -2.62 0.24 -20.69
CA ARG A 571 -1.69 -0.05 -19.59
C ARG A 571 -2.18 -1.17 -18.67
N LEU A 572 -3.48 -1.27 -18.45
CA LEU A 572 -4.08 -2.42 -17.76
C LEU A 572 -4.12 -3.67 -18.65
N GLY A 573 -3.92 -3.48 -19.96
CA GLY A 573 -3.91 -4.47 -21.02
C GLY A 573 -5.20 -5.28 -21.11
N PHE A 574 -6.32 -4.55 -21.13
CA PHE A 574 -7.62 -5.04 -21.57
C PHE A 574 -7.65 -5.15 -23.10
N GLU A 575 -7.89 -6.36 -23.62
CA GLU A 575 -7.97 -6.62 -25.07
C GLU A 575 -9.10 -5.83 -25.72
N ASN A 576 -10.26 -5.76 -25.06
CA ASN A 576 -11.51 -5.25 -25.62
C ASN A 576 -12.01 -4.01 -24.86
N ASN A 577 -12.66 -3.08 -25.55
CA ASN A 577 -13.20 -1.89 -24.89
C ASN A 577 -14.39 -2.21 -23.99
N ASP A 578 -15.23 -3.16 -24.40
CA ASP A 578 -16.47 -3.48 -23.69
C ASP A 578 -16.19 -4.13 -22.34
N ASP A 579 -15.12 -4.93 -22.25
CA ASP A 579 -14.70 -5.53 -20.98
C ASP A 579 -14.13 -4.46 -20.04
N PHE A 580 -13.38 -3.49 -20.56
CA PHE A 580 -12.88 -2.35 -19.78
C PHE A 580 -14.00 -1.45 -19.27
N GLU A 581 -14.95 -1.06 -20.13
CA GLU A 581 -16.09 -0.23 -19.73
C GLU A 581 -17.03 -0.99 -18.76
N ARG A 582 -17.20 -2.32 -18.95
CA ARG A 582 -17.94 -3.16 -18.00
C ARG A 582 -17.24 -3.22 -16.64
N ALA A 583 -15.92 -3.42 -16.63
CA ALA A 583 -15.15 -3.48 -15.39
C ALA A 583 -15.09 -2.12 -14.66
N LEU A 584 -15.07 -1.01 -15.41
CA LEU A 584 -15.24 0.33 -14.84
C LEU A 584 -16.59 0.51 -14.17
N GLY A 585 -17.64 -0.06 -14.74
CA GLY A 585 -18.98 -0.11 -14.16
C GLY A 585 -19.62 1.26 -13.93
N PHE A 586 -19.10 2.36 -14.51
CA PHE A 586 -19.66 3.69 -14.28
C PHE A 586 -20.98 3.88 -15.00
N ASP A 587 -22.05 3.59 -14.29
CA ASP A 587 -23.39 4.02 -14.63
C ASP A 587 -23.49 5.56 -14.63
N SER A 588 -24.34 6.07 -15.50
CA SER A 588 -24.82 7.43 -15.40
C SER A 588 -25.50 7.65 -14.03
N VAL A 589 -25.44 8.88 -13.52
CA VAL A 589 -26.13 9.24 -12.26
C VAL A 589 -27.62 8.88 -12.34
N GLN A 590 -28.20 8.96 -13.54
CA GLN A 590 -29.57 8.56 -13.84
C GLN A 590 -29.80 7.06 -13.65
N GLU A 591 -28.89 6.20 -14.11
CA GLU A 591 -28.98 4.74 -13.94
C GLU A 591 -28.86 4.34 -12.46
N ILE A 592 -28.01 5.02 -11.68
CA ILE A 592 -27.95 4.79 -10.22
C ILE A 592 -29.28 5.20 -9.56
N ALA A 593 -29.84 6.35 -9.94
CA ALA A 593 -31.15 6.78 -9.43
C ALA A 593 -32.29 5.80 -9.83
N GLN A 594 -32.19 5.15 -10.99
CA GLN A 594 -33.15 4.15 -11.44
C GLN A 594 -33.18 2.88 -10.57
N ARG A 595 -32.14 2.66 -9.76
CA ARG A 595 -32.04 1.52 -8.83
C ARG A 595 -32.81 1.73 -7.52
N ASN A 596 -33.38 2.91 -7.26
CA ASN A 596 -34.29 3.18 -6.13
C ASN A 596 -35.65 2.44 -6.31
N LYS A 597 -35.67 1.11 -6.42
CA LYS A 597 -36.88 0.36 -6.77
C LYS A 597 -37.73 -0.02 -5.55
N ARG A 598 -39.03 0.28 -5.63
CA ARG A 598 -40.08 -0.48 -4.91
C ARG A 598 -40.52 -1.68 -5.74
N GLN A 599 -40.70 -2.85 -5.12
CA GLN A 599 -41.23 -4.04 -5.79
C GLN A 599 -42.51 -3.72 -6.58
N GLY A 600 -42.52 -4.03 -7.88
CA GLY A 600 -43.74 -4.00 -8.72
C GLY A 600 -44.03 -2.74 -9.55
N ARG A 601 -43.13 -1.74 -9.65
CA ARG A 601 -43.31 -0.57 -10.54
C ARG A 601 -42.14 -0.38 -11.51
N ARG A 602 -42.45 0.17 -12.71
CA ARG A 602 -41.50 0.44 -13.81
C ARG A 602 -40.68 1.73 -13.61
N GLU A 603 -41.13 2.64 -12.77
CA GLU A 603 -40.45 3.91 -12.48
C GLU A 603 -39.69 3.85 -11.14
N PRO A 604 -38.52 4.51 -11.02
CA PRO A 604 -37.82 4.61 -9.74
C PRO A 604 -38.68 5.31 -8.70
N ALA A 605 -38.61 4.85 -7.46
CA ALA A 605 -39.36 5.44 -6.36
C ALA A 605 -38.93 6.89 -6.07
N ASN A 606 -37.70 7.28 -6.44
CA ASN A 606 -37.13 8.61 -6.22
C ASN A 606 -36.00 8.91 -7.24
N PRO A 607 -35.93 10.10 -7.87
CA PRO A 607 -34.83 10.48 -8.79
C PRO A 607 -33.51 10.87 -8.09
N TYR A 608 -33.43 10.80 -6.76
CA TYR A 608 -32.25 11.24 -6.01
C TYR A 608 -31.25 10.09 -5.80
N VAL A 609 -29.96 10.45 -5.77
CA VAL A 609 -28.87 9.57 -5.35
C VAL A 609 -28.30 10.06 -4.03
N ALA A 610 -27.58 9.19 -3.33
CA ALA A 610 -26.77 9.56 -2.18
C ALA A 610 -25.28 9.48 -2.53
N VAL A 611 -24.50 10.46 -2.07
CA VAL A 611 -23.05 10.38 -2.05
C VAL A 611 -22.63 10.15 -0.61
N LEU A 612 -22.02 9.00 -0.35
CA LEU A 612 -21.53 8.61 0.96
C LEU A 612 -20.01 8.84 0.99
N ALA A 613 -19.59 9.75 1.85
CA ALA A 613 -18.18 9.95 2.20
C ALA A 613 -17.97 9.47 3.64
N MET A 614 -17.06 8.53 3.84
CA MET A 614 -16.66 8.04 5.15
C MET A 614 -15.16 8.30 5.35
N ASP A 615 -14.78 8.67 6.56
CA ASP A 615 -13.39 8.97 6.96
C ASP A 615 -13.16 8.32 8.34
N GLY A 616 -11.97 7.79 8.55
CA GLY A 616 -11.58 7.14 9.80
C GLY A 616 -11.30 8.13 10.93
N ASP A 617 -11.96 7.94 12.07
CA ASP A 617 -11.76 8.81 13.24
C ASP A 617 -10.30 8.78 13.76
N GLN A 618 -9.62 9.93 13.66
CA GLN A 618 -8.29 10.15 14.23
C GLN A 618 -7.22 9.17 13.69
N MET A 619 -7.26 8.81 12.40
CA MET A 619 -6.30 7.86 11.80
C MET A 619 -4.84 8.29 11.97
N GLY A 620 -4.55 9.59 11.95
CA GLY A 620 -3.21 10.10 12.28
C GLY A 620 -2.73 9.69 13.68
N LYS A 621 -3.63 9.58 14.66
CA LYS A 621 -3.32 9.09 16.02
C LYS A 621 -3.15 7.57 16.09
N TRP A 622 -3.79 6.82 15.21
CA TRP A 622 -3.55 5.38 15.08
C TRP A 622 -2.20 5.09 14.46
N VAL A 623 -1.85 5.81 13.38
CA VAL A 623 -0.57 5.65 12.67
C VAL A 623 0.61 6.12 13.52
N SER A 624 0.48 7.21 14.28
CA SER A 624 1.52 7.68 15.21
C SER A 624 1.71 6.80 16.45
N GLY A 625 0.86 5.79 16.65
CA GLY A 625 0.90 4.94 17.85
C GLY A 625 0.31 5.61 19.10
N GLU A 626 -0.35 6.74 18.92
CA GLU A 626 -1.00 7.47 20.00
C GLU A 626 -2.15 6.64 20.63
N ASN A 627 -2.88 5.86 19.83
CA ASN A 627 -4.00 5.03 20.30
C ASN A 627 -3.60 3.58 20.64
N LEU A 628 -2.31 3.33 20.88
CA LEU A 628 -1.81 1.98 21.16
C LEU A 628 -2.40 1.40 22.46
N PRO A 629 -2.72 0.09 22.46
CA PRO A 629 -3.25 -0.57 23.65
C PRO A 629 -2.20 -0.64 24.76
N ASN A 630 -2.65 -0.85 26.01
CA ASN A 630 -1.74 -1.07 27.13
C ASN A 630 -0.86 -2.32 26.88
N PHE A 631 0.43 -2.19 27.12
CA PHE A 631 1.43 -3.24 26.91
C PHE A 631 1.07 -4.55 27.62
N LYS A 632 0.60 -4.48 28.87
CA LYS A 632 0.25 -5.67 29.66
C LYS A 632 -0.89 -6.50 29.04
N CYS A 633 -1.73 -5.85 28.23
CA CYS A 633 -2.87 -6.49 27.57
C CYS A 633 -2.44 -7.25 26.31
N GLN A 634 -1.28 -6.93 25.74
CA GLN A 634 -0.73 -7.58 24.54
C GLN A 634 0.17 -8.78 24.87
N LEU A 635 0.60 -8.93 26.13
CA LEU A 635 1.41 -10.06 26.57
C LEU A 635 0.61 -11.37 26.67
N ALA A 636 1.25 -12.48 26.32
CA ALA A 636 0.81 -13.81 26.72
C ALA A 636 0.85 -13.98 28.25
N GLN A 637 0.15 -14.97 28.79
CA GLN A 637 -0.08 -15.07 30.23
C GLN A 637 1.22 -15.24 31.03
N GLU A 638 2.13 -16.08 30.55
CA GLU A 638 3.41 -16.41 31.17
C GLU A 638 4.33 -15.18 31.19
N ALA A 639 4.48 -14.53 30.02
CA ALA A 639 5.24 -13.30 29.89
C ALA A 639 4.66 -12.17 30.76
N ARG A 640 3.33 -12.08 30.84
CA ARG A 640 2.63 -11.12 31.68
C ARG A 640 2.90 -11.37 33.17
N ASN A 641 2.82 -12.62 33.63
CA ASN A 641 3.06 -12.97 35.02
C ASN A 641 4.47 -12.58 35.47
N TYR A 642 5.47 -12.80 34.60
CA TYR A 642 6.85 -12.42 34.88
C TYR A 642 7.05 -10.90 34.93
N LEU A 643 6.48 -10.16 33.98
CA LEU A 643 6.76 -8.73 33.81
C LEU A 643 5.94 -7.82 34.74
N ILE A 644 4.77 -8.24 35.23
CA ILE A 644 3.89 -7.41 36.09
C ILE A 644 4.64 -6.71 37.25
N PRO A 645 5.45 -7.41 38.08
CA PRO A 645 6.12 -6.79 39.23
C PRO A 645 7.07 -5.64 38.85
N TYR A 646 7.61 -5.68 37.63
CA TYR A 646 8.49 -4.64 37.09
C TYR A 646 7.69 -3.55 36.37
N LEU A 647 6.63 -3.91 35.66
CA LEU A 647 5.72 -2.98 34.99
C LEU A 647 5.05 -2.01 35.97
N GLU A 648 4.69 -2.49 37.15
CA GLU A 648 4.12 -1.65 38.22
C GLU A 648 5.08 -0.52 38.65
N LYS A 649 6.40 -0.74 38.56
CA LYS A 649 7.44 0.25 38.90
C LYS A 649 7.67 1.30 37.80
N VAL A 650 7.31 1.00 36.55
CA VAL A 650 7.41 1.94 35.41
C VAL A 650 6.07 2.54 35.00
N GLY A 651 4.96 2.02 35.51
CA GLY A 651 3.62 2.56 35.29
C GLY A 651 2.62 1.47 34.92
N THR A 652 1.51 1.40 35.67
CA THR A 652 0.45 0.40 35.49
C THR A 652 -0.31 0.49 34.15
N GLU A 653 -0.28 1.66 33.52
CA GLU A 653 -0.92 1.97 32.24
C GLU A 653 0.12 2.37 31.17
N LEU A 654 1.21 1.63 31.07
CA LEU A 654 2.22 1.82 30.03
C LEU A 654 1.66 1.38 28.66
N PRO A 655 1.56 2.29 27.66
CA PRO A 655 1.15 1.93 26.31
C PRO A 655 2.17 0.99 25.66
N ARG A 656 1.71 0.15 24.73
CA ARG A 656 2.56 -0.62 23.83
C ARG A 656 3.42 0.34 22.99
N LEU A 657 4.70 0.03 22.80
CA LEU A 657 5.55 0.78 21.86
C LEU A 657 5.05 0.63 20.42
N LEU A 658 5.16 1.69 19.63
CA LEU A 658 4.94 1.63 18.19
C LEU A 658 6.04 0.81 17.53
N THR A 659 5.65 -0.18 16.72
CA THR A 659 6.56 -1.13 16.07
C THR A 659 6.37 -1.13 14.55
N PRO A 660 7.38 -1.62 13.80
CA PRO A 660 7.23 -1.82 12.36
C PRO A 660 6.07 -2.74 12.01
N SER A 661 5.96 -3.90 12.67
CA SER A 661 4.87 -4.83 12.41
C SER A 661 3.50 -4.22 12.69
N TYR A 662 3.36 -3.33 13.68
CA TYR A 662 2.12 -2.60 13.90
C TYR A 662 1.76 -1.74 12.67
N HIS A 663 2.71 -0.97 12.11
CA HIS A 663 2.46 -0.17 10.90
C HIS A 663 2.07 -1.05 9.72
N MET A 664 2.80 -2.14 9.49
CA MET A 664 2.55 -3.04 8.37
C MET A 664 1.19 -3.73 8.48
N GLN A 665 0.83 -4.27 9.66
CA GLN A 665 -0.46 -4.91 9.89
C GLN A 665 -1.62 -3.93 9.92
N PHE A 666 -1.42 -2.73 10.46
CA PHE A 666 -2.41 -1.65 10.39
C PHE A 666 -2.71 -1.31 8.94
N SER A 667 -1.65 -1.14 8.13
CA SER A 667 -1.78 -0.87 6.71
C SER A 667 -2.42 -2.04 5.94
N GLU A 668 -2.08 -3.28 6.29
CA GLU A 668 -2.67 -4.48 5.71
C GLU A 668 -4.17 -4.57 6.02
N ALA A 669 -4.59 -4.27 7.26
CA ALA A 669 -6.00 -4.28 7.63
C ALA A 669 -6.82 -3.26 6.82
N LEU A 670 -6.28 -2.05 6.63
CA LEU A 670 -6.89 -1.02 5.79
C LEU A 670 -6.96 -1.44 4.32
N ALA A 671 -5.87 -1.99 3.78
CA ALA A 671 -5.82 -2.50 2.42
C ALA A 671 -6.83 -3.64 2.20
N ASN A 672 -6.92 -4.60 3.13
CA ASN A 672 -7.87 -5.71 3.03
C ASN A 672 -9.32 -5.23 3.03
N PHE A 673 -9.64 -4.27 3.91
CA PHE A 673 -10.98 -3.67 3.92
C PHE A 673 -11.28 -2.95 2.61
N GLY A 674 -10.39 -2.09 2.13
CA GLY A 674 -10.60 -1.30 0.91
C GLY A 674 -10.62 -2.12 -0.38
N ASN A 675 -9.80 -3.17 -0.46
CA ASN A 675 -9.70 -4.02 -1.65
C ASN A 675 -10.80 -5.07 -1.76
N PHE A 676 -11.17 -5.69 -0.62
CA PHE A 676 -11.99 -6.90 -0.65
C PHE A 676 -13.34 -6.72 0.04
N VAL A 677 -13.39 -6.01 1.17
CA VAL A 677 -14.62 -5.94 1.98
C VAL A 677 -15.56 -4.84 1.49
N ALA A 678 -15.05 -3.61 1.37
CA ALA A 678 -15.85 -2.46 0.98
C ALA A 678 -16.47 -2.60 -0.42
N PRO A 679 -15.74 -3.03 -1.48
CA PRO A 679 -16.33 -3.18 -2.81
C PRO A 679 -17.49 -4.18 -2.83
N LEU A 680 -17.36 -5.32 -2.14
CA LEU A 680 -18.41 -6.34 -2.07
C LEU A 680 -19.67 -5.84 -1.37
N ILE A 681 -19.53 -5.07 -0.28
CA ILE A 681 -20.67 -4.48 0.44
C ILE A 681 -21.34 -3.42 -0.44
N ILE A 682 -20.57 -2.56 -1.08
CA ILE A 682 -21.07 -1.49 -1.96
C ILE A 682 -21.85 -2.08 -3.14
N GLU A 683 -21.30 -3.11 -3.79
CA GLU A 683 -21.95 -3.82 -4.89
C GLU A 683 -23.26 -4.46 -4.43
N TYR A 684 -23.29 -5.09 -3.24
CA TYR A 684 -24.50 -5.67 -2.67
C TYR A 684 -25.64 -4.66 -2.50
N TYR A 685 -25.31 -3.40 -2.17
CA TYR A 685 -26.28 -2.31 -2.03
C TYR A 685 -26.50 -1.50 -3.32
N ASP A 686 -26.14 -2.06 -4.49
CA ASP A 686 -26.32 -1.45 -5.81
C ASP A 686 -25.55 -0.13 -6.00
N GLY A 687 -24.49 0.08 -5.22
CA GLY A 687 -23.65 1.27 -5.23
C GLY A 687 -22.47 1.20 -6.19
N GLN A 688 -21.86 2.37 -6.41
CA GLN A 688 -20.66 2.55 -7.22
C GLN A 688 -19.53 3.08 -6.34
N LEU A 689 -18.43 2.33 -6.27
CA LEU A 689 -17.22 2.75 -5.57
C LEU A 689 -16.46 3.79 -6.42
N ILE A 690 -16.08 4.91 -5.80
CA ILE A 690 -15.35 6.00 -6.47
C ILE A 690 -13.93 6.14 -5.91
N TYR A 691 -13.78 6.05 -4.59
CA TYR A 691 -12.48 6.01 -3.92
C TYR A 691 -12.51 5.05 -2.74
N SER A 692 -11.42 4.31 -2.53
CA SER A 692 -11.23 3.47 -1.35
C SER A 692 -9.80 3.53 -0.82
N GLY A 693 -9.51 4.52 0.04
CA GLY A 693 -8.24 4.63 0.75
C GLY A 693 -8.03 3.60 1.88
N GLY A 694 -9.04 2.76 2.16
CA GLY A 694 -9.06 1.82 3.28
C GLY A 694 -9.89 2.36 4.43
N ASP A 695 -9.46 3.44 5.07
CA ASP A 695 -10.26 4.21 6.04
C ASP A 695 -11.23 5.18 5.34
N ASP A 696 -10.74 5.83 4.29
CA ASP A 696 -11.51 6.78 3.50
C ASP A 696 -12.29 6.08 2.38
N LEU A 697 -13.60 6.30 2.32
CA LEU A 697 -14.47 5.80 1.26
C LEU A 697 -15.26 6.94 0.62
N LEU A 698 -15.34 6.92 -0.71
CA LEU A 698 -16.27 7.75 -1.47
C LEU A 698 -17.10 6.85 -2.38
N VAL A 699 -18.41 6.88 -2.18
CA VAL A 699 -19.36 5.96 -2.83
C VAL A 699 -20.58 6.72 -3.31
N MET A 700 -21.11 6.36 -4.48
CA MET A 700 -22.42 6.81 -4.94
C MET A 700 -23.43 5.67 -4.87
N LEU A 701 -24.56 5.88 -4.21
CA LEU A 701 -25.54 4.85 -3.91
C LEU A 701 -26.96 5.30 -4.31
N PRO A 702 -27.87 4.35 -4.55
CA PRO A 702 -29.30 4.61 -4.51
C PRO A 702 -29.67 5.19 -3.14
N ALA A 703 -30.45 6.27 -3.11
CA ALA A 703 -30.76 7.00 -1.89
C ALA A 703 -31.43 6.12 -0.82
N GLU A 704 -32.23 5.13 -1.22
CA GLU A 704 -32.92 4.21 -0.29
C GLU A 704 -31.96 3.26 0.45
N ASN A 705 -30.83 2.90 -0.17
CA ASN A 705 -29.86 1.94 0.37
C ASN A 705 -28.72 2.60 1.16
N ALA A 706 -28.56 3.91 1.06
CA ALA A 706 -27.38 4.62 1.53
C ALA A 706 -27.10 4.42 3.03
N VAL A 707 -28.13 4.50 3.88
CA VAL A 707 -28.00 4.35 5.34
C VAL A 707 -27.65 2.92 5.73
N LEU A 708 -28.27 1.93 5.07
CA LEU A 708 -27.99 0.51 5.31
C LEU A 708 -26.56 0.14 4.88
N CYS A 709 -26.14 0.64 3.72
CA CYS A 709 -24.77 0.48 3.23
C CYS A 709 -23.76 1.10 4.21
N ALA A 710 -24.00 2.32 4.69
CA ALA A 710 -23.13 2.97 5.67
C ALA A 710 -23.04 2.18 6.99
N ALA A 711 -24.16 1.64 7.47
CA ALA A 711 -24.18 0.80 8.68
C ALA A 711 -23.38 -0.51 8.48
N ALA A 712 -23.57 -1.19 7.34
CA ALA A 712 -22.85 -2.41 7.01
C ALA A 712 -21.34 -2.17 6.84
N LEU A 713 -20.94 -1.10 6.14
CA LEU A 713 -19.54 -0.70 6.01
C LEU A 713 -18.90 -0.42 7.38
N ARG A 714 -19.62 0.29 8.26
CA ARG A 714 -19.16 0.59 9.62
C ARG A 714 -19.00 -0.67 10.48
N ALA A 715 -19.95 -1.61 10.41
CA ALA A 715 -19.92 -2.88 11.14
C ALA A 715 -18.76 -3.75 10.64
N ALA A 716 -18.60 -3.87 9.32
CA ALA A 716 -17.52 -4.61 8.70
C ALA A 716 -16.14 -4.03 9.03
N PHE A 717 -15.99 -2.70 9.04
CA PHE A 717 -14.73 -2.04 9.44
C PHE A 717 -14.33 -2.35 10.90
N ARG A 718 -15.29 -2.68 11.78
CA ARG A 718 -15.03 -3.10 13.17
C ARG A 718 -14.79 -4.61 13.30
N GLY A 719 -15.02 -5.38 12.25
CA GLY A 719 -15.06 -6.84 12.30
C GLY A 719 -16.27 -7.38 13.07
N GLU A 720 -17.39 -6.66 13.09
CA GLU A 720 -18.66 -7.17 13.63
C GLU A 720 -19.23 -8.24 12.69
N LYS A 721 -19.98 -9.20 13.24
CA LYS A 721 -20.52 -10.35 12.49
C LYS A 721 -21.87 -10.09 11.83
N ASP A 722 -22.55 -9.02 12.22
CA ASP A 722 -23.96 -8.76 11.93
C ASP A 722 -24.18 -7.94 10.66
#